data_AF-A0A0Q8NYN6-F1
#
_entry.id   AF-A0A0Q8NYN6-F1
#
_cell.length_a   1.000
_cell.length_b   1.000
_cell.length_c   1.000
_cell.angle_alpha   90.00
_cell.angle_beta   90.00
_cell.angle_gamma   90.00
#
_symmetry.space_group_name_H-M   'P 1'
#
loop_
_entity.id
_entity.type
_entity.pdbx_description
1 polymer ?
#
loop_
_entity_poly.entity_id
_entity_poly.type
_entity_poly.pdbx_seq_one_letter_code
_entity_poly.pdbx_strand_id
1 'polypeptide(L)'
;MSTDQHVAVVGAPAPPGPPAPGRDFLAKAFGVTALLTAAGSAFGLLRDLLLARYFGANQGTDAFLVAWTVPETAAPLLIEDAMAFLMVPAFSLALVLREENPRGADPVRQLVRATLPWLLLALCGLSVLTAVGAPQLVRFLAPGLVDPGLAVTCTRITALTILPFGIAGYLGSALRAHHSFTAPAGIYVAYNLAILGVLLVGHTAWGVRSAALGVALGSLLMAGVLVGPFLRRLRVSRRRPRKSRRGGPAGLVLIPLAILPVAGFTLTRQSQVFIERHLGSGLPPGTISHLNYAAKVSQLAMTAAILICTVTFPLVARALAAGDLRTARDRVEKDIGQATALVLVGTAFLMACAPSVVALLFERGAFTAHDTAATAAVIRVYSFGLPAQALIGVMVRPYFSVRPVVRRADEDPASFRVTRLDWYPVGAMAIGLLVTVTVGLAATPRYGGLGLAAGNAAGITTTAGLLLRGLLLRGIALRVPKVITGQSRLLAAAVGAAAVGYLADGLTASPLLATLVGGLTVLLVFAGLGTAFGAAEIRGPLLGGLARFGPGPRPRAEPVGPGTAGPPASGPTHHLRPLKGSCPMDVDSAQQLRLPAQASAGRTKRRAGSGRSAPWILMYHSVAEEEEDPYLLTVSPERFAAQMAWLHRTGRRGVSVRELLRARAEGTAGQLVGLTFDDGYADFARYAVPVLHEYGFTATAYVVPDLLGTENGWDVEGPRKQLLTLDQVTELARAGWEIGSHGLGHQALPGLPADRLAVQTRESRRALEELIGGPVTGFCYPYGAVDLAATHAVRDAGYDYACAIAHGGLTGRYALPRSYVGDRDGALRLRAKRGRHQVRDVLTALRARRPGRAGR
;
A
#
# COMPACT_ATOMS: atom_id res chain seq x y z
N MET A 1 -14.29 49.39 -43.83
CA MET A 1 -13.90 50.35 -42.79
C MET A 1 -14.35 49.74 -41.47
N SER A 2 -13.43 49.17 -40.68
CA SER A 2 -12.74 49.83 -39.54
C SER A 2 -13.71 50.01 -38.35
N THR A 3 -13.44 49.60 -37.10
CA THR A 3 -12.14 49.27 -36.47
C THR A 3 -12.30 48.38 -35.23
N ASP A 4 -11.18 47.80 -34.79
CA ASP A 4 -10.89 46.96 -33.60
C ASP A 4 -11.64 47.21 -32.28
N GLN A 5 -11.81 46.13 -31.49
CA GLN A 5 -11.00 45.90 -30.27
C GLN A 5 -11.26 44.51 -29.64
N HIS A 6 -10.30 43.58 -29.81
CA HIS A 6 -10.24 42.35 -28.99
C HIS A 6 -9.48 42.63 -27.67
N VAL A 7 -10.19 42.65 -26.55
CA VAL A 7 -9.55 42.71 -25.22
C VAL A 7 -9.09 41.31 -24.81
N ALA A 8 -7.78 41.11 -24.76
CA ALA A 8 -7.17 39.90 -24.23
C ALA A 8 -7.38 39.82 -22.71
N VAL A 9 -8.08 38.79 -22.23
CA VAL A 9 -8.17 38.49 -20.79
C VAL A 9 -6.87 37.83 -20.35
N VAL A 10 -5.87 38.66 -20.04
CA VAL A 10 -4.65 38.23 -19.37
C VAL A 10 -5.02 37.77 -17.96
N GLY A 11 -4.90 36.47 -17.70
CA GLY A 11 -5.09 35.92 -16.36
C GLY A 11 -4.07 36.54 -15.41
N ALA A 12 -4.55 37.15 -14.32
CA ALA A 12 -3.66 37.71 -13.31
C ALA A 12 -2.74 36.62 -12.75
N PRO A 13 -1.43 36.86 -12.59
CA PRO A 13 -0.53 35.86 -12.03
C PRO A 13 -0.99 35.49 -10.62
N ALA A 14 -0.99 34.19 -10.32
CA ALA A 14 -1.26 33.72 -8.97
C ALA A 14 -0.32 34.43 -7.98
N PRO A 15 -0.81 34.90 -6.82
CA PRO A 15 0.04 35.57 -5.86
C PRO A 15 1.18 34.63 -5.47
N PRO A 16 2.43 35.12 -5.38
CA PRO A 16 3.56 34.26 -5.04
C PRO A 16 3.27 33.58 -3.70
N GLY A 17 3.28 32.25 -3.72
CA GLY A 17 3.17 31.46 -2.50
C GLY A 17 4.27 31.86 -1.51
N PRO A 18 4.08 31.62 -0.21
CA PRO A 18 5.12 31.92 0.78
C PRO A 18 6.44 31.25 0.34
N PRO A 19 7.58 31.95 0.43
CA PRO A 19 8.84 31.46 -0.10
C PRO A 19 9.14 30.08 0.47
N ALA A 20 9.40 29.12 -0.42
CA ALA A 20 9.70 27.76 -0.02
C ALA A 20 10.88 27.79 0.99
N PRO A 21 10.74 27.20 2.19
CA PRO A 21 11.79 27.28 3.20
C PRO A 21 13.09 26.74 2.63
N GLY A 22 14.17 27.52 2.76
CA GLY A 22 15.47 27.19 2.20
C GLY A 22 15.91 25.78 2.59
N ARG A 23 16.55 25.07 1.66
CA ARG A 23 16.97 23.66 1.82
C ARG A 23 17.66 23.41 3.17
N ASP A 24 18.50 24.35 3.61
CA ASP A 24 19.24 24.27 4.88
C ASP A 24 18.36 24.35 6.13
N PHE A 25 17.25 25.11 6.09
CA PHE A 25 16.30 25.17 7.20
C PHE A 25 15.56 23.84 7.36
N LEU A 26 15.12 23.24 6.25
CA LEU A 26 14.50 21.92 6.25
C LEU A 26 15.49 20.85 6.73
N ALA A 27 16.71 20.84 6.20
CA ALA A 27 17.76 19.89 6.62
C ALA A 27 18.06 19.99 8.12
N LYS A 28 18.20 21.20 8.67
CA LYS A 28 18.37 21.43 10.12
C LYS A 28 17.16 20.95 10.93
N ALA A 29 15.93 21.22 10.49
CA ALA A 29 14.72 20.79 11.17
C ALA A 29 14.56 19.26 11.21
N PHE A 30 14.89 18.57 10.11
CA PHE A 30 14.92 17.11 10.04
C PHE A 30 16.02 16.52 10.94
N GLY A 31 17.23 17.10 10.93
CA GLY A 31 18.33 16.66 11.79
C GLY A 31 18.01 16.77 13.29
N VAL A 32 17.43 17.89 13.73
CA VAL A 32 16.98 18.07 15.13
C VAL A 32 15.86 17.10 15.49
N THR A 33 14.91 16.85 14.58
CA THR A 33 13.82 15.87 14.79
C THR A 33 14.36 14.46 14.95
N ALA A 34 15.32 14.05 14.12
CA ALA A 34 15.98 12.75 14.23
C ALA A 34 16.75 12.62 15.55
N LEU A 35 17.52 13.64 15.94
CA LEU A 35 18.28 13.65 17.19
C LEU A 35 17.38 13.55 18.43
N LEU A 36 16.29 14.33 18.49
CA LEU A 36 15.33 14.27 19.60
C LEU A 36 14.63 12.91 19.69
N THR A 37 14.33 12.29 18.53
CA THR A 37 13.72 10.95 18.48
C THR A 37 14.69 9.90 19.02
N ALA A 38 15.96 9.94 18.58
CA ALA A 38 17.02 9.04 19.06
C ALA A 38 17.29 9.21 20.56
N ALA A 39 17.35 10.45 21.06
CA ALA A 39 17.45 10.72 22.51
C ALA A 39 16.23 10.20 23.28
N GLY A 40 15.01 10.34 22.74
CA GLY A 40 13.80 9.77 23.33
C GLY A 40 13.89 8.25 23.48
N SER A 41 14.36 7.55 22.45
CA SER A 41 14.62 6.10 22.49
C SER A 41 15.73 5.72 23.47
N ALA A 42 16.83 6.49 23.51
CA ALA A 42 17.95 6.25 24.43
C ALA A 42 17.54 6.39 25.91
N PHE A 43 16.77 7.43 26.25
CA PHE A 43 16.20 7.56 27.61
C PHE A 43 15.16 6.48 27.92
N GLY A 44 14.43 5.98 26.91
CA GLY A 44 13.53 4.83 27.05
C GLY A 44 14.28 3.55 27.39
N LEU A 45 15.40 3.30 26.73
CA LEU A 45 16.31 2.20 27.07
C LEU A 45 16.89 2.39 28.48
N LEU A 46 17.40 3.59 28.82
CA LEU A 46 17.93 3.88 30.15
C LEU A 46 16.91 3.63 31.27
N ARG A 47 15.64 4.01 31.07
CA ARG A 47 14.54 3.67 32.00
C ARG A 47 14.46 2.17 32.22
N ASP A 48 14.48 1.38 31.16
CA ASP A 48 14.33 -0.08 31.24
C ASP A 48 15.57 -0.75 31.88
N LEU A 49 16.76 -0.20 31.62
CA LEU A 49 18.01 -0.61 32.28
C LEU A 49 18.02 -0.29 33.78
N LEU A 50 17.41 0.82 34.22
CA LEU A 50 17.26 1.16 35.63
C LEU A 50 16.17 0.34 36.32
N LEU A 51 15.05 0.04 35.64
CA LEU A 51 14.03 -0.87 36.17
C LEU A 51 14.62 -2.27 36.44
N ALA A 52 15.40 -2.82 35.51
CA ALA A 52 16.12 -4.07 35.73
C ALA A 52 17.11 -3.96 36.90
N ARG A 53 17.93 -2.90 36.95
CA ARG A 53 18.93 -2.71 38.02
C ARG A 53 18.31 -2.61 39.41
N TYR A 54 17.21 -1.86 39.57
CA TYR A 54 16.63 -1.58 40.89
C TYR A 54 15.59 -2.61 41.34
N PHE A 55 14.83 -3.20 40.42
CA PHE A 55 13.73 -4.11 40.77
C PHE A 55 13.88 -5.53 40.22
N GLY A 56 14.79 -5.78 39.28
CA GLY A 56 15.02 -7.11 38.72
C GLY A 56 13.82 -7.67 37.93
N ALA A 57 13.82 -8.98 37.72
CA ALA A 57 12.69 -9.72 37.17
C ALA A 57 12.00 -10.52 38.29
N ASN A 58 10.91 -9.99 38.83
CA ASN A 58 10.15 -10.62 39.91
C ASN A 58 8.67 -10.20 39.88
N GLN A 59 7.90 -10.72 40.83
CA GLN A 59 6.47 -10.43 41.03
C GLN A 59 6.12 -8.94 41.04
N GLY A 60 6.97 -8.08 41.62
CA GLY A 60 6.74 -6.63 41.67
C GLY A 60 6.89 -5.98 40.30
N THR A 61 7.95 -6.32 39.57
CA THR A 61 8.14 -5.88 38.18
C THR A 61 7.05 -6.43 37.26
N ASP A 62 6.64 -7.70 37.42
CA ASP A 62 5.55 -8.33 36.67
C ASP A 62 4.21 -7.60 36.90
N ALA A 63 3.87 -7.27 38.16
CA ALA A 63 2.68 -6.49 38.51
C ALA A 63 2.66 -5.09 37.86
N PHE A 64 3.83 -4.44 37.79
CA PHE A 64 3.99 -3.18 37.05
C PHE A 64 3.88 -3.37 35.53
N LEU A 65 4.42 -4.44 34.97
CA LEU A 65 4.33 -4.72 33.52
C LEU A 65 2.91 -5.08 33.07
N VAL A 66 2.08 -5.62 33.98
CA VAL A 66 0.63 -5.75 33.76
C VAL A 66 -0.05 -4.37 33.75
N ALA A 67 0.30 -3.47 34.67
CA ALA A 67 -0.19 -2.09 34.65
C ALA A 67 0.32 -1.25 33.45
N TRP A 68 1.51 -1.56 32.95
CA TRP A 68 2.12 -0.94 31.76
C TRP A 68 1.34 -1.24 30.48
N THR A 69 0.52 -2.30 30.45
CA THR A 69 -0.40 -2.61 29.34
C THR A 69 -1.24 -1.40 28.92
N VAL A 70 -1.66 -0.56 29.87
CA VAL A 70 -2.49 0.62 29.61
C VAL A 70 -1.75 1.67 28.75
N PRO A 71 -0.61 2.26 29.18
CA PRO A 71 0.16 3.18 28.36
C PRO A 71 0.71 2.53 27.08
N GLU A 72 1.10 1.26 27.13
CA GLU A 72 1.58 0.52 25.95
C GLU A 72 0.51 0.38 24.86
N THR A 73 -0.75 0.17 25.25
CA THR A 73 -1.89 0.14 24.32
C THR A 73 -2.29 1.55 23.88
N ALA A 74 -2.22 2.52 24.79
CA ALA A 74 -2.61 3.90 24.54
C ALA A 74 -1.68 4.62 23.57
N ALA A 75 -0.35 4.43 23.64
CA ALA A 75 0.59 5.19 22.82
C ALA A 75 0.42 4.96 21.29
N PRO A 76 0.39 3.71 20.77
CA PRO A 76 0.18 3.46 19.34
C PRO A 76 -1.15 4.00 18.82
N LEU A 77 -2.22 3.92 19.62
CA LEU A 77 -3.56 4.39 19.21
C LEU A 77 -3.71 5.91 19.30
N LEU A 78 -3.23 6.51 20.40
CA LEU A 78 -3.54 7.88 20.77
C LEU A 78 -2.44 8.89 20.40
N ILE A 79 -1.19 8.46 20.19
CA ILE A 79 -0.05 9.32 19.80
C ILE A 79 0.40 9.06 18.35
N GLU A 80 0.47 7.79 17.95
CA GLU A 80 1.15 7.36 16.73
C GLU A 80 0.16 7.06 15.58
N ASP A 81 -0.30 5.82 15.43
CA ASP A 81 -1.07 5.35 14.29
C ASP A 81 -2.41 6.09 14.16
N ALA A 82 -3.42 5.68 14.94
CA ALA A 82 -4.81 6.02 14.66
C ALA A 82 -5.07 7.54 14.80
N MET A 83 -4.46 8.19 15.80
CA MET A 83 -4.55 9.63 15.98
C MET A 83 -3.86 10.41 14.84
N ALA A 84 -2.65 10.05 14.39
CA ALA A 84 -1.99 10.80 13.33
C ALA A 84 -2.63 10.58 11.96
N PHE A 85 -3.03 9.35 11.63
CA PHE A 85 -3.78 9.06 10.40
C PHE A 85 -5.12 9.80 10.34
N LEU A 86 -5.77 10.02 11.47
CA LEU A 86 -7.00 10.81 11.57
C LEU A 86 -6.74 12.33 11.52
N MET A 87 -5.89 12.85 12.41
CA MET A 87 -5.80 14.28 12.67
C MET A 87 -4.83 15.01 11.74
N VAL A 88 -3.74 14.40 11.27
CA VAL A 88 -2.80 15.10 10.36
C VAL A 88 -3.51 15.50 9.05
N PRO A 89 -4.25 14.61 8.34
CA PRO A 89 -5.02 15.01 7.17
C PRO A 89 -6.14 16.02 7.50
N ALA A 90 -6.80 15.88 8.65
CA ALA A 90 -7.85 16.82 9.08
C ALA A 90 -7.32 18.24 9.24
N PHE A 91 -6.17 18.41 9.92
CA PHE A 91 -5.53 19.71 10.08
C PHE A 91 -4.91 20.22 8.78
N SER A 92 -4.34 19.36 7.93
CA SER A 92 -3.84 19.75 6.61
C SER A 92 -4.95 20.29 5.70
N LEU A 93 -6.11 19.63 5.63
CA LEU A 93 -7.25 20.13 4.86
C LEU A 93 -7.84 21.41 5.47
N ALA A 94 -7.90 21.51 6.80
CA ALA A 94 -8.31 22.75 7.48
C ALA A 94 -7.35 23.93 7.19
N LEU A 95 -6.07 23.68 6.93
CA LEU A 95 -5.11 24.69 6.51
C LEU A 95 -5.31 25.12 5.06
N VAL A 96 -5.52 24.18 4.13
CA VAL A 96 -5.87 24.47 2.73
C VAL A 96 -7.15 25.33 2.66
N LEU A 97 -8.22 24.95 3.37
CA LEU A 97 -9.46 25.74 3.44
C LEU A 97 -9.23 27.15 4.03
N ARG A 98 -8.23 27.34 4.89
CA ARG A 98 -7.87 28.64 5.47
C ARG A 98 -7.13 29.54 4.46
N GLU A 99 -6.39 28.94 3.53
CA GLU A 99 -5.71 29.62 2.43
C GLU A 99 -6.68 29.97 1.30
N GLU A 100 -7.65 29.08 1.00
CA GLU A 100 -8.71 29.34 0.01
C GLU A 100 -9.69 30.44 0.45
N ASN A 101 -9.95 30.60 1.75
CA ASN A 101 -10.80 31.68 2.27
C ASN A 101 -10.17 32.45 3.46
N PRO A 102 -9.16 33.32 3.23
CA PRO A 102 -8.47 34.05 4.29
C PRO A 102 -9.32 35.08 5.05
N ARG A 103 -10.51 35.40 4.54
CA ARG A 103 -11.48 36.33 5.15
C ARG A 103 -12.62 35.61 5.87
N GLY A 104 -12.69 34.28 5.77
CA GLY A 104 -13.68 33.44 6.43
C GLY A 104 -13.39 33.19 7.91
N ALA A 105 -14.23 32.37 8.55
CA ALA A 105 -13.99 31.91 9.91
C ALA A 105 -12.96 30.77 9.91
N ASP A 106 -11.84 30.96 10.64
CA ASP A 106 -10.69 30.03 10.71
C ASP A 106 -11.09 28.54 10.84
N PRO A 107 -10.95 27.72 9.76
CA PRO A 107 -11.37 26.33 9.76
C PRO A 107 -10.62 25.47 10.78
N VAL A 108 -9.36 25.82 11.11
CA VAL A 108 -8.58 25.13 12.14
C VAL A 108 -9.24 25.29 13.51
N ARG A 109 -9.73 26.50 13.85
CA ARG A 109 -10.48 26.75 15.09
C ARG A 109 -11.85 26.09 15.09
N GLN A 110 -12.52 25.97 13.93
CA GLN A 110 -13.77 25.23 13.83
C GLN A 110 -13.55 23.74 14.11
N LEU A 111 -12.55 23.13 13.46
CA LEU A 111 -12.15 21.74 13.69
C LEU A 111 -11.82 21.49 15.16
N VAL A 112 -11.02 22.35 15.80
CA VAL A 112 -10.67 22.23 17.23
C VAL A 112 -11.90 22.32 18.13
N ARG A 113 -12.81 23.28 17.89
CA ARG A 113 -14.05 23.40 18.67
C ARG A 113 -14.99 22.21 18.48
N ALA A 114 -15.04 21.63 17.28
CA ALA A 114 -15.90 20.50 16.95
C ALA A 114 -15.37 19.16 17.48
N THR A 115 -14.05 19.01 17.65
CA THR A 115 -13.42 17.70 17.96
C THR A 115 -12.80 17.62 19.35
N LEU A 116 -12.07 18.65 19.79
CA LEU A 116 -11.26 18.56 21.02
C LEU A 116 -12.10 18.36 22.30
N PRO A 117 -13.22 19.07 22.54
CA PRO A 117 -14.01 18.87 23.76
C PRO A 117 -14.57 17.44 23.89
N TRP A 118 -15.08 16.88 22.79
CA TRP A 118 -15.60 15.51 22.76
C TRP A 118 -14.49 14.47 22.92
N LEU A 119 -13.33 14.69 22.32
CA LEU A 119 -12.15 13.85 22.53
C LEU A 119 -11.70 13.86 24.00
N LEU A 120 -11.59 15.04 24.61
CA LEU A 120 -11.22 15.18 26.03
C LEU A 120 -12.23 14.49 26.95
N LEU A 121 -13.53 14.64 26.69
CA LEU A 121 -14.59 13.98 27.46
C LEU A 121 -14.51 12.45 27.33
N ALA A 122 -14.34 11.93 26.12
CA ALA A 122 -14.22 10.49 25.86
C ALA A 122 -12.96 9.90 26.52
N LEU A 123 -11.81 10.58 26.42
CA LEU A 123 -10.55 10.14 27.04
C LEU A 123 -10.59 10.23 28.56
N CYS A 124 -11.22 11.26 29.12
CA CYS A 124 -11.43 11.38 30.57
C CYS A 124 -12.34 10.26 31.08
N GLY A 125 -13.48 10.01 30.42
CA GLY A 125 -14.38 8.91 30.74
C GLY A 125 -13.70 7.54 30.64
N LEU A 126 -12.89 7.31 29.60
CA LEU A 126 -12.10 6.08 29.45
C LEU A 126 -11.04 5.94 30.56
N SER A 127 -10.34 7.02 30.90
CA SER A 127 -9.35 7.04 31.99
C SER A 127 -9.98 6.69 33.35
N VAL A 128 -11.12 7.31 33.68
CA VAL A 128 -11.88 7.00 34.90
C VAL A 128 -12.39 5.56 34.88
N LEU A 129 -12.96 5.10 33.76
CA LEU A 129 -13.45 3.73 33.60
C LEU A 129 -12.32 2.69 33.79
N THR A 130 -11.13 2.93 33.23
CA THR A 130 -9.95 2.07 33.42
C THR A 130 -9.45 2.09 34.87
N ALA A 131 -9.45 3.24 35.54
CA ALA A 131 -9.01 3.34 36.94
C ALA A 131 -10.00 2.66 37.91
N VAL A 132 -11.31 2.86 37.73
CA VAL A 132 -12.36 2.23 38.55
C VAL A 132 -12.41 0.73 38.27
N GLY A 133 -12.39 0.33 36.99
CA GLY A 133 -12.38 -1.06 36.54
C GLY A 133 -11.04 -1.79 36.64
N ALA A 134 -10.01 -1.17 37.25
CA ALA A 134 -8.68 -1.75 37.38
C ALA A 134 -8.66 -3.15 38.05
N PRO A 135 -9.47 -3.46 39.10
CA PRO A 135 -9.54 -4.82 39.68
C PRO A 135 -9.99 -5.87 38.67
N GLN A 136 -11.02 -5.58 37.89
CA GLN A 136 -11.56 -6.48 36.86
C GLN A 136 -10.58 -6.61 35.70
N LEU A 137 -9.95 -5.50 35.29
CA LEU A 137 -8.96 -5.49 34.21
C LEU A 137 -7.71 -6.31 34.57
N VAL A 138 -7.18 -6.18 35.79
CA VAL A 138 -6.04 -6.99 36.26
C VAL A 138 -6.42 -8.46 36.37
N ARG A 139 -7.60 -8.78 36.93
CA ARG A 139 -8.10 -10.17 37.01
C ARG A 139 -8.28 -10.81 35.63
N PHE A 140 -8.64 -10.03 34.61
CA PHE A 140 -8.71 -10.48 33.22
C PHE A 140 -7.33 -10.61 32.57
N LEU A 141 -6.46 -9.60 32.72
CA LEU A 141 -5.15 -9.56 32.06
C LEU A 141 -4.10 -10.48 32.68
N ALA A 142 -4.22 -10.83 33.95
CA ALA A 142 -3.19 -11.56 34.68
C ALA A 142 -3.78 -12.33 35.89
N PRO A 143 -4.67 -13.31 35.67
CA PRO A 143 -5.39 -14.02 36.73
C PRO A 143 -4.50 -14.80 37.71
N GLY A 144 -3.28 -15.17 37.33
CA GLY A 144 -2.36 -15.95 38.16
C GLY A 144 -1.44 -15.13 39.09
N LEU A 145 -1.52 -13.80 39.08
CA LEU A 145 -0.64 -12.95 39.91
C LEU A 145 -0.84 -13.24 41.41
N VAL A 146 0.29 -13.49 42.09
CA VAL A 146 0.34 -13.71 43.55
C VAL A 146 0.00 -12.45 44.36
N ASP A 147 0.28 -11.25 43.84
CA ASP A 147 -0.21 -9.96 44.40
C ASP A 147 -0.90 -9.13 43.30
N PRO A 148 -2.22 -9.28 43.11
CA PRO A 148 -2.98 -8.44 42.19
C PRO A 148 -3.19 -7.02 42.76
N GLY A 149 -3.05 -6.78 44.07
CA GLY A 149 -3.28 -5.48 44.70
C GLY A 149 -2.27 -4.41 44.27
N LEU A 150 -0.99 -4.78 44.17
CA LEU A 150 0.05 -3.93 43.60
C LEU A 150 -0.22 -3.62 42.12
N ALA A 151 -0.60 -4.62 41.33
CA ALA A 151 -0.94 -4.45 39.91
C ALA A 151 -2.15 -3.52 39.71
N VAL A 152 -3.20 -3.66 40.54
CA VAL A 152 -4.39 -2.78 40.53
C VAL A 152 -4.02 -1.35 40.89
N THR A 153 -3.18 -1.16 41.90
CA THR A 153 -2.70 0.17 42.33
C THR A 153 -1.89 0.83 41.21
N CYS A 154 -0.96 0.10 40.59
CA CYS A 154 -0.21 0.61 39.45
C CYS A 154 -1.11 0.90 38.24
N THR A 155 -2.11 0.04 37.97
CA THR A 155 -3.07 0.23 36.86
C THR A 155 -3.95 1.47 37.05
N ARG A 156 -4.35 1.79 38.29
CA ARG A 156 -5.04 3.06 38.61
C ARG A 156 -4.19 4.28 38.30
N ILE A 157 -2.89 4.22 38.59
CA ILE A 157 -1.95 5.30 38.30
C ILE A 157 -1.69 5.40 36.79
N THR A 158 -1.46 4.29 36.09
CA THR A 158 -1.20 4.29 34.64
C THR A 158 -2.45 4.57 33.80
N ALA A 159 -3.67 4.36 34.31
CA ALA A 159 -4.91 4.81 33.68
C ALA A 159 -4.93 6.32 33.42
N LEU A 160 -4.20 7.12 34.23
CA LEU A 160 -4.06 8.56 34.03
C LEU A 160 -3.34 8.91 32.72
N THR A 161 -2.56 8.01 32.10
CA THR A 161 -1.84 8.34 30.85
C THR A 161 -2.74 8.43 29.63
N ILE A 162 -3.95 7.85 29.68
CA ILE A 162 -4.90 7.78 28.55
C ILE A 162 -5.23 9.20 28.05
N LEU A 163 -5.54 10.12 28.97
CA LEU A 163 -5.91 11.49 28.64
C LEU A 163 -4.71 12.31 28.10
N PRO A 164 -3.54 12.38 28.77
CA PRO A 164 -2.38 13.11 28.26
C PRO A 164 -1.81 12.52 26.96
N PHE A 165 -1.87 11.20 26.74
CA PHE A 165 -1.43 10.59 25.48
C PHE A 165 -2.32 11.04 24.32
N GLY A 166 -3.65 11.03 24.48
CA GLY A 166 -4.57 11.53 23.45
C GLY A 166 -4.45 13.04 23.22
N ILE A 167 -4.18 13.83 24.26
CA ILE A 167 -3.81 15.25 24.12
C ILE A 167 -2.51 15.37 23.31
N ALA A 168 -1.47 14.60 23.66
CA ALA A 168 -0.16 14.69 23.00
C ALA A 168 -0.23 14.32 21.52
N GLY A 169 -0.97 13.27 21.14
CA GLY A 169 -1.17 12.90 19.74
C GLY A 169 -2.04 13.90 18.97
N TYR A 170 -3.09 14.45 19.58
CA TYR A 170 -3.92 15.47 18.94
C TYR A 170 -3.13 16.76 18.66
N LEU A 171 -2.47 17.30 19.69
CA LEU A 171 -1.63 18.51 19.58
C LEU A 171 -0.42 18.27 18.66
N GLY A 172 0.20 17.09 18.76
CA GLY A 172 1.31 16.66 17.92
C GLY A 172 0.92 16.57 16.45
N SER A 173 -0.27 16.03 16.15
CA SER A 173 -0.81 15.95 14.78
C SER A 173 -1.09 17.33 14.18
N ALA A 174 -1.68 18.25 14.97
CA ALA A 174 -1.86 19.63 14.54
C ALA A 174 -0.52 20.33 14.25
N LEU A 175 0.48 20.15 15.12
CA LEU A 175 1.81 20.72 14.94
C LEU A 175 2.55 20.13 13.73
N ARG A 176 2.45 18.82 13.49
CA ARG A 176 2.96 18.16 12.28
C ARG A 176 2.34 18.73 11.01
N ALA A 177 1.02 18.93 10.97
CA ALA A 177 0.32 19.57 9.85
C ALA A 177 0.73 21.03 9.63
N HIS A 178 1.08 21.76 10.71
CA HIS A 178 1.68 23.10 10.65
C HIS A 178 3.19 23.11 10.32
N HIS A 179 3.75 22.01 9.80
CA HIS A 179 5.20 21.83 9.53
C HIS A 179 6.12 22.10 10.73
N SER A 180 5.63 21.87 11.94
CA SER A 180 6.30 22.19 13.21
C SER A 180 6.77 20.92 13.92
N PHE A 181 7.83 20.30 13.39
CA PHE A 181 8.26 18.94 13.76
C PHE A 181 9.04 18.83 15.09
N THR A 182 9.74 19.88 15.52
CA THR A 182 10.64 19.84 16.70
C THR A 182 9.93 19.49 18.01
N ALA A 183 8.83 20.17 18.35
CA ALA A 183 8.13 19.92 19.62
C ALA A 183 7.47 18.51 19.66
N PRO A 184 6.78 18.04 18.58
CA PRO A 184 6.33 16.65 18.49
C PRO A 184 7.44 15.59 18.57
N ALA A 185 8.70 15.92 18.21
CA ALA A 185 9.83 15.01 18.35
C ALA A 185 10.36 14.91 19.79
N GLY A 186 10.22 15.97 20.59
CA GLY A 186 10.70 16.04 21.97
C GLY A 186 9.83 15.32 23.01
N ILE A 187 8.66 14.81 22.64
CA ILE A 187 7.67 14.26 23.60
C ILE A 187 8.21 13.06 24.39
N TYR A 188 8.96 12.15 23.74
CA TYR A 188 9.52 10.97 24.39
C TYR A 188 10.75 11.28 25.25
N VAL A 189 11.47 12.36 24.95
CA VAL A 189 12.53 12.89 25.84
C VAL A 189 11.89 13.37 27.14
N ALA A 190 10.87 14.23 27.05
CA ALA A 190 10.15 14.74 28.21
C ALA A 190 9.51 13.61 29.05
N TYR A 191 8.84 12.65 28.39
CA TYR A 191 8.25 11.47 29.03
C TYR A 191 9.27 10.67 29.84
N ASN A 192 10.37 10.25 29.20
CA ASN A 192 11.34 9.38 29.85
C ASN A 192 12.17 10.12 30.90
N LEU A 193 12.49 11.42 30.73
CA LEU A 193 13.17 12.21 31.77
C LEU A 193 12.34 12.30 33.07
N ALA A 194 11.02 12.49 32.96
CA ALA A 194 10.14 12.48 34.13
C ALA A 194 10.06 11.10 34.80
N ILE A 195 9.98 10.01 34.02
CA ILE A 195 10.03 8.66 34.58
C ILE A 195 11.35 8.42 35.31
N LEU A 196 12.47 8.77 34.69
CA LEU A 196 13.82 8.61 35.26
C LEU A 196 13.95 9.41 36.57
N GLY A 197 13.49 10.67 36.61
CA GLY A 197 13.54 11.48 37.82
C GLY A 197 12.75 10.89 38.98
N VAL A 198 11.50 10.47 38.74
CA VAL A 198 10.64 9.87 39.78
C VAL A 198 11.16 8.49 40.20
N LEU A 199 11.70 7.70 39.28
CA LEU A 199 12.31 6.41 39.56
C LEU A 199 13.56 6.57 40.45
N LEU A 200 14.48 7.46 40.08
CA LEU A 200 15.72 7.69 40.83
C LEU A 200 15.45 8.14 42.27
N VAL A 201 14.49 9.06 42.47
CA VAL A 201 14.14 9.57 43.82
C VAL A 201 13.26 8.56 44.59
N GLY A 202 12.34 7.88 43.93
CA GLY A 202 11.28 7.10 44.58
C GLY A 202 11.52 5.59 44.69
N HIS A 203 12.57 5.02 44.09
CA HIS A 203 12.75 3.55 44.03
C HIS A 203 12.85 2.89 45.41
N THR A 204 13.48 3.53 46.40
CA THR A 204 13.59 3.01 47.77
C THR A 204 12.28 3.18 48.57
N ALA A 205 11.67 4.36 48.51
CA ALA A 205 10.51 4.71 49.34
C ALA A 205 9.18 4.12 48.85
N TRP A 206 9.00 3.97 47.53
CA TRP A 206 7.74 3.55 46.90
C TRP A 206 7.87 2.26 46.08
N GLY A 207 9.07 1.68 45.99
CA GLY A 207 9.34 0.49 45.18
C GLY A 207 8.92 0.72 43.71
N VAL A 208 8.38 -0.33 43.08
CA VAL A 208 7.93 -0.28 41.69
C VAL A 208 6.80 0.73 41.42
N ARG A 209 6.09 1.20 42.46
CA ARG A 209 5.04 2.24 42.31
C ARG A 209 5.64 3.58 41.84
N SER A 210 6.92 3.83 42.13
CA SER A 210 7.65 4.99 41.60
C SER A 210 7.70 4.99 40.07
N ALA A 211 7.82 3.82 39.42
CA ALA A 211 7.79 3.68 37.97
C ALA A 211 6.40 4.02 37.40
N ALA A 212 5.33 3.54 38.04
CA ALA A 212 3.95 3.85 37.65
C ALA A 212 3.64 5.36 37.80
N LEU A 213 4.07 5.98 38.89
CA LEU A 213 3.94 7.42 39.12
C LEU A 213 4.75 8.23 38.10
N GLY A 214 5.99 7.81 37.82
CA GLY A 214 6.84 8.43 36.81
C GLY A 214 6.22 8.40 35.42
N VAL A 215 5.53 7.32 35.07
CA VAL A 215 4.77 7.17 33.82
C VAL A 215 3.59 8.13 33.75
N ALA A 216 2.80 8.25 34.82
CA ALA A 216 1.69 9.19 34.90
C ALA A 216 2.19 10.65 34.79
N LEU A 217 3.19 11.05 35.58
CA LEU A 217 3.75 12.39 35.57
C LEU A 217 4.46 12.73 34.25
N GLY A 218 5.19 11.76 33.66
CA GLY A 218 5.78 11.92 32.34
C GLY A 218 4.75 12.08 31.24
N SER A 219 3.59 11.42 31.33
CA SER A 219 2.49 11.59 30.38
C SER A 219 1.96 13.03 30.38
N LEU A 220 1.84 13.64 31.57
CA LEU A 220 1.45 15.04 31.73
C LEU A 220 2.52 15.99 31.16
N LEU A 221 3.81 15.72 31.42
CA LEU A 221 4.90 16.55 30.93
C LEU A 221 5.01 16.53 29.39
N MET A 222 4.87 15.36 28.75
CA MET A 222 4.90 15.28 27.28
C MET A 222 3.77 16.06 26.62
N ALA A 223 2.58 16.09 27.22
CA ALA A 223 1.44 16.86 26.73
C ALA A 223 1.70 18.37 26.93
N GLY A 224 2.20 18.77 28.11
CA GLY A 224 2.53 20.15 28.45
C GLY A 224 3.53 20.80 27.47
N VAL A 225 4.55 20.05 27.03
CA VAL A 225 5.53 20.50 26.03
C VAL A 225 4.87 20.94 24.71
N LEU A 226 3.73 20.36 24.34
CA LEU A 226 3.02 20.67 23.09
C LEU A 226 2.01 21.82 23.21
N VAL A 227 1.50 22.10 24.42
CA VAL A 227 0.46 23.14 24.64
C VAL A 227 0.95 24.52 24.21
N GLY A 228 2.15 24.93 24.64
CA GLY A 228 2.73 26.24 24.31
C GLY A 228 2.87 26.46 22.78
N PRO A 229 3.59 25.60 22.05
CA PRO A 229 3.70 25.67 20.60
C PRO A 229 2.35 25.67 19.87
N PHE A 230 1.40 24.83 20.28
CA PHE A 230 0.07 24.77 19.66
C PHE A 230 -0.73 26.06 19.86
N LEU A 231 -0.75 26.61 21.08
CA LEU A 231 -1.40 27.89 21.36
C LEU A 231 -0.80 29.04 20.55
N ARG A 232 0.52 29.04 20.27
CA ARG A 232 1.14 30.02 19.37
C ARG A 232 0.58 29.90 17.95
N ARG A 233 0.46 28.69 17.39
CA ARG A 233 -0.13 28.47 16.04
C ARG A 233 -1.59 28.92 15.95
N LEU A 234 -2.41 28.67 16.97
CA LEU A 234 -3.79 29.17 17.05
C LEU A 234 -3.85 30.71 17.15
N ARG A 235 -2.93 31.36 17.88
CA ARG A 235 -2.95 32.82 18.11
C ARG A 235 -2.70 33.65 16.84
N VAL A 236 -1.97 33.14 15.85
CA VAL A 236 -1.68 33.85 14.59
C VAL A 236 -2.96 34.25 13.82
N SER A 237 -4.07 33.53 13.99
CA SER A 237 -5.34 33.81 13.29
C SER A 237 -6.22 34.92 13.91
N ARG A 238 -5.66 35.85 14.72
CA ARG A 238 -6.44 36.86 15.47
C ARG A 238 -6.93 38.08 14.65
N ARG A 239 -6.81 38.08 13.31
CA ARG A 239 -7.41 39.13 12.46
C ARG A 239 -8.93 39.07 12.58
N ARG A 240 -9.58 40.20 12.94
CA ARG A 240 -11.03 40.27 13.21
C ARG A 240 -11.83 39.93 11.94
N PRO A 241 -12.77 38.96 11.98
CA PRO A 241 -13.69 38.73 10.88
C PRO A 241 -14.71 39.88 10.81
N ARG A 242 -14.80 40.54 9.66
CA ARG A 242 -15.91 41.45 9.34
C ARG A 242 -17.11 40.57 8.94
N LYS A 243 -18.32 40.86 9.42
CA LYS A 243 -19.52 40.00 9.23
C LYS A 243 -19.81 39.75 7.74
N SER A 244 -19.33 38.63 7.20
CA SER A 244 -19.72 38.14 5.88
C SER A 244 -21.07 37.44 5.97
N ARG A 245 -22.03 37.90 5.18
CA ARG A 245 -23.34 37.28 4.99
C ARG A 245 -23.32 36.68 3.59
N ARG A 246 -23.72 35.40 3.46
CA ARG A 246 -23.66 34.54 2.25
C ARG A 246 -22.33 33.84 2.01
N GLY A 247 -22.32 32.57 2.38
CA GLY A 247 -21.36 31.52 2.02
C GLY A 247 -21.85 30.25 2.70
N GLY A 248 -22.28 29.25 1.92
CA GLY A 248 -22.69 27.96 2.49
C GLY A 248 -21.53 27.28 3.23
N PRO A 249 -21.80 26.38 4.19
CA PRO A 249 -20.73 25.76 4.96
C PRO A 249 -19.90 24.82 4.06
N ALA A 250 -18.72 25.30 3.65
CA ALA A 250 -17.60 24.45 3.22
C ALA A 250 -17.07 23.67 4.45
N GLY A 251 -17.90 22.75 4.95
CA GLY A 251 -17.65 22.01 6.17
C GLY A 251 -16.65 20.88 5.95
N LEU A 252 -15.83 20.62 6.97
CA LEU A 252 -15.03 19.40 7.05
C LEU A 252 -15.93 18.27 7.55
N VAL A 253 -16.02 17.18 6.80
CA VAL A 253 -16.73 15.96 7.23
C VAL A 253 -15.70 14.89 7.53
N LEU A 254 -15.53 14.59 8.81
CA LEU A 254 -14.77 13.45 9.30
C LEU A 254 -15.43 12.15 8.84
N ILE A 255 -14.62 11.18 8.40
CA ILE A 255 -15.07 9.84 8.04
C ILE A 255 -14.56 8.87 9.12
N PRO A 256 -15.13 8.85 10.34
CA PRO A 256 -14.59 8.06 11.46
C PRO A 256 -14.51 6.55 11.14
N LEU A 257 -15.42 6.05 10.29
CA LEU A 257 -15.43 4.66 9.82
C LEU A 257 -14.18 4.30 8.98
N ALA A 258 -13.49 5.27 8.36
CA ALA A 258 -12.30 5.02 7.55
C ALA A 258 -11.09 4.59 8.39
N ILE A 259 -11.07 4.91 9.69
CA ILE A 259 -9.99 4.58 10.64
C ILE A 259 -10.20 3.21 11.28
N LEU A 260 -11.44 2.70 11.32
CA LEU A 260 -11.75 1.42 11.98
C LEU A 260 -10.86 0.24 11.52
N PRO A 261 -10.47 0.09 10.23
CA PRO A 261 -9.54 -0.97 9.85
C PRO A 261 -8.11 -0.76 10.37
N VAL A 262 -7.66 0.50 10.49
CA VAL A 262 -6.33 0.85 11.03
C VAL A 262 -6.31 0.63 12.54
N ALA A 263 -7.25 1.23 13.27
CA ALA A 263 -7.38 1.05 14.72
C ALA A 263 -7.64 -0.41 15.08
N GLY A 264 -8.46 -1.12 14.30
CA GLY A 264 -8.69 -2.56 14.44
C GLY A 264 -7.41 -3.37 14.25
N PHE A 265 -6.60 -3.07 13.22
CA PHE A 265 -5.30 -3.72 13.03
C PHE A 265 -4.34 -3.47 14.21
N THR A 266 -4.19 -2.21 14.64
CA THR A 266 -3.32 -1.86 15.78
C THR A 266 -3.80 -2.52 17.07
N LEU A 267 -5.11 -2.57 17.34
CA LEU A 267 -5.69 -3.29 18.48
C LEU A 267 -5.46 -4.81 18.42
N THR A 268 -5.72 -5.46 17.27
CA THR A 268 -5.51 -6.91 17.14
C THR A 268 -4.03 -7.26 17.25
N ARG A 269 -3.13 -6.41 16.74
CA ARG A 269 -1.67 -6.55 16.92
C ARG A 269 -1.27 -6.41 18.40
N GLN A 270 -1.80 -5.40 19.09
CA GLN A 270 -1.52 -5.17 20.51
C GLN A 270 -2.07 -6.28 21.41
N SER A 271 -3.10 -7.00 20.96
CA SER A 271 -3.71 -8.11 21.69
C SER A 271 -2.75 -9.27 21.97
N GLN A 272 -1.65 -9.38 21.22
CA GLN A 272 -0.54 -10.31 21.50
C GLN A 272 -0.08 -10.20 22.96
N VAL A 273 0.16 -8.97 23.43
CA VAL A 273 0.75 -8.74 24.76
C VAL A 273 -0.28 -8.97 25.88
N PHE A 274 -1.59 -8.93 25.57
CA PHE A 274 -2.64 -9.35 26.51
C PHE A 274 -2.60 -10.86 26.73
N ILE A 275 -2.36 -11.66 25.67
CA ILE A 275 -2.24 -13.12 25.77
C ILE A 275 -0.97 -13.51 26.54
N GLU A 276 0.16 -12.87 26.25
CA GLU A 276 1.43 -13.10 26.95
C GLU A 276 1.31 -12.82 28.45
N ARG A 277 0.59 -11.76 28.84
CA ARG A 277 0.31 -11.44 30.25
C ARG A 277 -0.69 -12.41 30.89
N HIS A 278 -1.76 -12.75 30.18
CA HIS A 278 -2.81 -13.64 30.70
C HIS A 278 -2.25 -15.02 31.01
N LEU A 279 -1.61 -15.66 30.04
CA LEU A 279 -1.00 -16.98 30.19
C LEU A 279 0.28 -16.92 31.03
N GLY A 280 1.10 -15.87 30.89
CA GLY A 280 2.34 -15.70 31.64
C GLY A 280 2.13 -15.45 33.13
N SER A 281 0.95 -14.95 33.54
CA SER A 281 0.65 -14.71 34.96
C SER A 281 0.57 -15.97 35.82
N GLY A 282 0.33 -17.15 35.22
CA GLY A 282 0.31 -18.44 35.92
C GLY A 282 1.67 -19.16 35.95
N LEU A 283 2.73 -18.52 35.46
CA LEU A 283 4.10 -19.06 35.45
C LEU A 283 4.92 -18.52 36.64
N PRO A 284 6.12 -19.06 36.91
CA PRO A 284 6.97 -18.58 38.00
C PRO A 284 7.21 -17.06 37.95
N PRO A 285 7.24 -16.37 39.11
CA PRO A 285 7.48 -14.93 39.17
C PRO A 285 8.73 -14.49 38.41
N GLY A 286 8.65 -13.38 37.70
CA GLY A 286 9.70 -12.87 36.82
C GLY A 286 9.51 -13.27 35.34
N THR A 287 8.67 -14.26 35.03
CA THR A 287 8.48 -14.72 33.63
C THR A 287 7.95 -13.61 32.71
N ILE A 288 7.02 -12.76 33.20
CA ILE A 288 6.51 -11.61 32.40
C ILE A 288 7.63 -10.59 32.17
N SER A 289 8.47 -10.38 33.18
CA SER A 289 9.67 -9.53 33.10
C SER A 289 10.68 -10.05 32.07
N HIS A 290 11.06 -11.34 32.11
CA HIS A 290 11.97 -11.94 31.12
C HIS A 290 11.43 -11.80 29.69
N LEU A 291 10.14 -12.08 29.48
CA LEU A 291 9.46 -11.88 28.19
C LEU A 291 9.54 -10.42 27.71
N ASN A 292 9.27 -9.46 28.59
CA ASN A 292 9.33 -8.04 28.27
C ASN A 292 10.77 -7.55 27.95
N TYR A 293 11.78 -7.95 28.73
CA TYR A 293 13.17 -7.56 28.46
C TYR A 293 13.68 -8.17 27.15
N ALA A 294 13.36 -9.46 26.91
CA ALA A 294 13.71 -10.14 25.66
C ALA A 294 13.05 -9.48 24.43
N ALA A 295 11.77 -9.12 24.52
CA ALA A 295 11.05 -8.44 23.45
C ALA A 295 11.68 -7.09 23.11
N LYS A 296 12.09 -6.31 24.13
CA LYS A 296 12.73 -5.00 23.95
C LYS A 296 14.08 -5.09 23.26
N VAL A 297 14.95 -6.02 23.66
CA VAL A 297 16.24 -6.25 22.96
C VAL A 297 16.00 -6.69 21.51
N SER A 298 15.07 -7.62 21.31
CA SER A 298 14.72 -8.16 19.98
C SER A 298 14.17 -7.06 19.05
N GLN A 299 13.39 -6.12 19.59
CA GLN A 299 12.83 -4.99 18.83
C GLN A 299 13.90 -4.01 18.32
N LEU A 300 15.06 -3.87 18.99
CA LEU A 300 16.15 -3.01 18.53
C LEU A 300 16.69 -3.48 17.16
N ALA A 301 16.88 -4.80 16.99
CA ALA A 301 17.30 -5.40 15.72
C ALA A 301 16.27 -5.16 14.59
N MET A 302 14.98 -5.27 14.89
CA MET A 302 13.90 -5.03 13.92
C MET A 302 13.76 -3.55 13.52
N THR A 303 13.99 -2.61 14.44
CA THR A 303 13.70 -1.18 14.22
C THR A 303 14.53 -0.60 13.06
N ALA A 304 15.77 -1.05 12.88
CA ALA A 304 16.63 -0.64 11.76
C ALA A 304 16.05 -1.07 10.39
N ALA A 305 15.50 -2.28 10.29
CA ALA A 305 14.85 -2.78 9.07
C ALA A 305 13.59 -1.97 8.70
N ILE A 306 12.77 -1.63 9.69
CA ILE A 306 11.54 -0.84 9.49
C ILE A 306 11.87 0.61 9.05
N LEU A 307 12.98 1.17 9.51
CA LEU A 307 13.39 2.54 9.16
C LEU A 307 13.65 2.69 7.65
N ILE A 308 14.36 1.75 7.03
CA ILE A 308 14.60 1.74 5.58
C ILE A 308 13.27 1.81 4.83
N CYS A 309 12.35 0.89 5.14
CA CYS A 309 11.03 0.82 4.50
C CYS A 309 10.14 2.05 4.74
N THR A 310 10.52 2.96 5.64
CA THR A 310 9.81 4.23 5.89
C THR A 310 10.25 5.35 4.96
N VAL A 311 11.49 5.33 4.50
CA VAL A 311 12.01 6.25 3.46
C VAL A 311 11.52 5.83 2.06
N THR A 312 11.38 4.53 1.82
CA THR A 312 10.98 3.98 0.52
C THR A 312 9.46 4.05 0.28
N PHE A 313 8.67 3.95 1.35
CA PHE A 313 7.21 3.86 1.32
C PHE A 313 6.47 4.94 0.51
N PRO A 314 6.81 6.24 0.57
CA PRO A 314 6.13 7.27 -0.23
C PRO A 314 6.19 7.04 -1.75
N LEU A 315 7.20 6.30 -2.22
CA LEU A 315 7.33 5.92 -3.64
C LEU A 315 6.30 4.83 -3.99
N VAL A 316 6.12 3.82 -3.13
CA VAL A 316 5.10 2.78 -3.29
C VAL A 316 3.69 3.39 -3.26
N ALA A 317 3.42 4.29 -2.31
CA ALA A 317 2.13 4.95 -2.20
C ALA A 317 1.81 5.80 -3.44
N ARG A 318 2.80 6.50 -4.02
CA ARG A 318 2.64 7.25 -5.27
C ARG A 318 2.39 6.34 -6.47
N ALA A 319 3.16 5.26 -6.62
CA ALA A 319 2.98 4.29 -7.69
C ALA A 319 1.57 3.65 -7.65
N LEU A 320 1.11 3.23 -6.47
CA LEU A 320 -0.25 2.71 -6.26
C LEU A 320 -1.34 3.76 -6.56
N ALA A 321 -1.12 5.03 -6.20
CA ALA A 321 -2.06 6.11 -6.50
C ALA A 321 -2.11 6.46 -8.00
N ALA A 322 -1.00 6.29 -8.73
CA ALA A 322 -0.91 6.47 -10.18
C ALA A 322 -1.40 5.24 -10.98
N GLY A 323 -1.80 4.15 -10.32
CA GLY A 323 -2.16 2.89 -10.97
C GLY A 323 -0.96 2.07 -11.48
N ASP A 324 0.27 2.55 -11.27
CA ASP A 324 1.50 1.87 -11.63
C ASP A 324 1.81 0.73 -10.63
N LEU A 325 1.17 -0.40 -10.87
CA LEU A 325 1.37 -1.64 -10.11
C LEU A 325 2.76 -2.25 -10.36
N ARG A 326 3.48 -1.88 -11.43
CA ARG A 326 4.82 -2.38 -11.77
C ARG A 326 5.85 -1.76 -10.82
N THR A 327 5.99 -0.43 -10.83
CA THR A 327 6.87 0.29 -9.88
C THR A 327 6.52 -0.02 -8.42
N ALA A 328 5.23 -0.20 -8.10
CA ALA A 328 4.80 -0.63 -6.77
C ALA A 328 5.31 -2.05 -6.43
N ARG A 329 5.19 -3.03 -7.34
CA ARG A 329 5.69 -4.40 -7.17
C ARG A 329 7.20 -4.41 -6.97
N ASP A 330 7.96 -3.82 -7.89
CA ASP A 330 9.43 -3.90 -7.87
C ASP A 330 10.01 -3.20 -6.65
N ARG A 331 9.37 -2.12 -6.20
CA ARG A 331 9.73 -1.47 -4.95
C ARG A 331 9.40 -2.32 -3.73
N VAL A 332 8.22 -2.95 -3.67
CA VAL A 332 7.85 -3.86 -2.57
C VAL A 332 8.77 -5.10 -2.51
N GLU A 333 9.13 -5.70 -3.65
CA GLU A 333 10.08 -6.82 -3.70
C GLU A 333 11.46 -6.42 -3.16
N LYS A 334 11.98 -5.26 -3.61
CA LYS A 334 13.26 -4.72 -3.14
C LYS A 334 13.24 -4.38 -1.66
N ASP A 335 12.17 -3.75 -1.18
CA ASP A 335 12.00 -3.38 0.22
C ASP A 335 11.89 -4.63 1.12
N ILE A 336 11.20 -5.68 0.66
CA ILE A 336 11.15 -7.00 1.33
C ILE A 336 12.56 -7.60 1.44
N GLY A 337 13.33 -7.67 0.35
CA GLY A 337 14.68 -8.21 0.37
C GLY A 337 15.63 -7.43 1.29
N GLN A 338 15.62 -6.09 1.19
CA GLN A 338 16.46 -5.21 2.01
C GLN A 338 16.08 -5.28 3.50
N ALA A 339 14.79 -5.30 3.83
CA ALA A 339 14.33 -5.43 5.21
C ALA A 339 14.72 -6.79 5.81
N THR A 340 14.55 -7.89 5.04
CA THR A 340 14.89 -9.21 5.54
C THR A 340 16.40 -9.42 5.67
N ALA A 341 17.22 -8.90 4.75
CA ALA A 341 18.67 -8.93 4.91
C ALA A 341 19.12 -8.25 6.22
N LEU A 342 18.60 -7.04 6.51
CA LEU A 342 18.98 -6.29 7.71
C LEU A 342 18.47 -6.93 9.01
N VAL A 343 17.21 -7.39 9.06
CA VAL A 343 16.70 -8.06 10.27
C VAL A 343 17.37 -9.41 10.49
N LEU A 344 17.78 -10.14 9.43
CA LEU A 344 18.48 -11.41 9.58
C LEU A 344 19.90 -11.27 10.13
N VAL A 345 20.62 -10.18 9.83
CA VAL A 345 21.90 -9.86 10.53
C VAL A 345 21.66 -9.74 12.04
N GLY A 346 20.67 -8.92 12.42
CA GLY A 346 20.32 -8.73 13.83
C GLY A 346 19.80 -10.02 14.49
N THR A 347 19.06 -10.85 13.75
CA THR A 347 18.54 -12.15 14.20
C THR A 347 19.69 -13.14 14.44
N ALA A 348 20.65 -13.22 13.52
CA ALA A 348 21.84 -14.06 13.66
C ALA A 348 22.71 -13.61 14.84
N PHE A 349 22.88 -12.29 15.02
CA PHE A 349 23.60 -11.71 16.15
C PHE A 349 22.95 -12.05 17.49
N LEU A 350 21.63 -11.88 17.61
CA LEU A 350 20.90 -12.22 18.83
C LEU A 350 20.88 -13.74 19.07
N MET A 351 20.75 -14.56 18.03
CA MET A 351 20.82 -16.02 18.16
C MET A 351 22.18 -16.48 18.69
N ALA A 352 23.28 -15.88 18.23
CA ALA A 352 24.61 -16.12 18.74
C ALA A 352 24.79 -15.57 20.17
N CYS A 353 24.78 -14.24 20.31
CA CYS A 353 25.33 -13.52 21.46
C CYS A 353 24.29 -13.17 22.55
N ALA A 354 23.05 -13.70 22.50
CA ALA A 354 22.00 -13.35 23.47
C ALA A 354 22.45 -13.37 24.95
N PRO A 355 23.19 -14.37 25.47
CA PRO A 355 23.68 -14.36 26.85
C PRO A 355 24.57 -13.15 27.13
N SER A 356 25.61 -12.94 26.32
CA SER A 356 26.57 -11.82 26.45
C SER A 356 25.89 -10.46 26.33
N VAL A 357 24.94 -10.31 25.39
CA VAL A 357 24.15 -9.08 25.20
C VAL A 357 23.28 -8.79 26.42
N VAL A 358 22.57 -9.79 26.96
CA VAL A 358 21.72 -9.60 28.14
C VAL A 358 22.57 -9.35 29.39
N ALA A 359 23.70 -10.04 29.56
CA ALA A 359 24.64 -9.81 30.65
C ALA A 359 25.16 -8.36 30.65
N LEU A 360 25.69 -7.91 29.51
CA LEU A 360 26.19 -6.54 29.33
C LEU A 360 25.11 -5.46 29.57
N LEU A 361 23.88 -5.72 29.11
CA LEU A 361 22.80 -4.76 29.23
C LEU A 361 22.13 -4.77 30.60
N PHE A 362 21.88 -5.92 31.24
CA PHE A 362 20.96 -6.00 32.38
C PHE A 362 21.56 -6.61 33.64
N GLU A 363 22.58 -7.47 33.58
CA GLU A 363 23.12 -8.20 34.74
C GLU A 363 23.88 -7.29 35.70
N ARG A 364 23.13 -6.69 36.62
CA ARG A 364 23.61 -5.78 37.67
C ARG A 364 22.49 -5.46 38.66
N GLY A 365 22.84 -5.33 39.93
CA GLY A 365 21.88 -5.01 40.99
C GLY A 365 20.90 -6.17 41.20
N ALA A 366 19.60 -5.88 41.13
CA ALA A 366 18.53 -6.85 41.35
C ALA A 366 18.28 -7.82 40.17
N PHE A 367 18.98 -7.67 39.04
CA PHE A 367 18.87 -8.56 37.88
C PHE A 367 20.08 -9.51 37.85
N THR A 368 19.81 -10.81 37.91
CA THR A 368 20.80 -11.87 38.20
C THR A 368 21.23 -12.65 36.96
N ALA A 369 22.29 -13.46 37.07
CA ALA A 369 22.71 -14.39 36.02
C ALA A 369 21.61 -15.41 35.63
N HIS A 370 20.69 -15.74 36.56
CA HIS A 370 19.52 -16.58 36.23
C HIS A 370 18.56 -15.83 35.30
N ASP A 371 18.30 -14.55 35.58
CA ASP A 371 17.47 -13.68 34.74
C ASP A 371 18.10 -13.46 33.37
N THR A 372 19.44 -13.37 33.31
CA THR A 372 20.21 -13.35 32.06
C THR A 372 19.95 -14.60 31.23
N ALA A 373 20.13 -15.80 31.81
CA ALA A 373 19.92 -17.06 31.12
C ALA A 373 18.48 -17.24 30.62
N ALA A 374 17.49 -16.93 31.46
CA ALA A 374 16.07 -17.01 31.11
C ALA A 374 15.70 -16.04 29.99
N THR A 375 16.12 -14.76 30.10
CA THR A 375 15.87 -13.74 29.08
C THR A 375 16.57 -14.06 27.76
N ALA A 376 17.82 -14.55 27.80
CA ALA A 376 18.56 -14.95 26.60
C ALA A 376 17.92 -16.14 25.88
N ALA A 377 17.39 -17.13 26.62
CA ALA A 377 16.64 -18.24 26.03
C ALA A 377 15.36 -17.74 25.32
N VAL A 378 14.63 -16.80 25.93
CA VAL A 378 13.46 -16.16 25.29
C VAL A 378 13.86 -15.38 24.03
N ILE A 379 14.96 -14.62 24.03
CA ILE A 379 15.46 -13.91 22.83
C ILE A 379 15.71 -14.88 21.68
N ARG A 380 16.31 -16.05 21.93
CA ARG A 380 16.53 -17.09 20.90
C ARG A 380 15.22 -17.61 20.32
N VAL A 381 14.17 -17.76 21.13
CA VAL A 381 12.83 -18.16 20.63
C VAL A 381 12.14 -17.03 19.85
N TYR A 382 12.14 -15.79 20.36
CA TYR A 382 11.59 -14.64 19.61
C TYR A 382 12.32 -14.37 18.29
N SER A 383 13.60 -14.71 18.20
CA SER A 383 14.40 -14.55 16.98
C SER A 383 13.80 -15.29 15.77
N PHE A 384 13.07 -16.39 15.96
CA PHE A 384 12.34 -17.05 14.87
C PHE A 384 11.17 -16.20 14.32
N GLY A 385 10.57 -15.34 15.14
CA GLY A 385 9.47 -14.45 14.74
C GLY A 385 9.93 -13.08 14.19
N LEU A 386 11.16 -12.66 14.47
CA LEU A 386 11.67 -11.33 14.11
C LEU A 386 11.59 -10.99 12.60
N PRO A 387 11.97 -11.88 11.66
CA PRO A 387 11.86 -11.59 10.23
C PRO A 387 10.41 -11.36 9.79
N ALA A 388 9.48 -12.15 10.32
CA ALA A 388 8.05 -12.00 10.06
C ALA A 388 7.50 -10.69 10.65
N GLN A 389 7.91 -10.33 11.87
CA GLN A 389 7.47 -9.10 12.53
C GLN A 389 7.92 -7.85 11.76
N ALA A 390 9.15 -7.85 11.25
CA ALA A 390 9.67 -6.80 10.37
C ALA A 390 8.83 -6.71 9.08
N LEU A 391 8.58 -7.84 8.42
CA LEU A 391 7.82 -7.91 7.16
C LEU A 391 6.36 -7.43 7.32
N ILE A 392 5.68 -7.72 8.43
CA ILE A 392 4.34 -7.16 8.72
C ILE A 392 4.38 -5.63 8.67
N GLY A 393 5.40 -5.01 9.27
CA GLY A 393 5.59 -3.55 9.29
C GLY A 393 5.77 -2.93 7.90
N VAL A 394 6.30 -3.70 6.93
CA VAL A 394 6.41 -3.32 5.51
C VAL A 394 5.08 -3.56 4.78
N MET A 395 4.56 -4.78 4.87
CA MET A 395 3.43 -5.27 4.08
C MET A 395 2.09 -4.61 4.42
N VAL A 396 1.91 -4.10 5.65
CA VAL A 396 0.65 -3.45 6.04
C VAL A 396 0.44 -2.10 5.37
N ARG A 397 1.51 -1.38 5.02
CA ARG A 397 1.41 0.03 4.59
C ARG A 397 0.65 0.21 3.26
N PRO A 398 0.86 -0.60 2.20
CA PRO A 398 0.05 -0.59 0.97
C PRO A 398 -1.47 -0.72 1.18
N TYR A 399 -1.94 -1.29 2.30
CA TYR A 399 -3.38 -1.41 2.58
C TYR A 399 -4.01 -0.09 3.01
N PHE A 400 -3.27 0.74 3.75
CA PHE A 400 -3.78 1.97 4.40
C PHE A 400 -3.38 3.27 3.68
N SER A 401 -2.51 3.20 2.67
CA SER A 401 -1.86 4.37 2.03
C SER A 401 -2.80 5.35 1.31
N VAL A 402 -3.90 4.87 0.73
CA VAL A 402 -4.66 5.57 -0.33
C VAL A 402 -6.02 6.06 0.19
N ARG A 403 -6.06 6.56 1.43
CA ARG A 403 -7.33 6.80 2.15
C ARG A 403 -7.45 8.23 2.68
N PRO A 404 -8.30 9.08 2.08
CA PRO A 404 -8.74 10.31 2.70
C PRO A 404 -9.61 9.98 3.92
N VAL A 405 -9.18 10.43 5.10
CA VAL A 405 -9.90 10.23 6.37
C VAL A 405 -10.87 11.38 6.68
N VAL A 406 -10.71 12.49 5.96
CA VAL A 406 -11.59 13.65 5.96
C VAL A 406 -11.90 14.01 4.51
N ARG A 407 -13.15 14.35 4.25
CA ARG A 407 -13.62 14.91 2.97
C ARG A 407 -14.16 16.32 3.17
N ARG A 408 -14.24 17.10 2.11
CA ARG A 408 -15.07 18.31 2.07
C ARG A 408 -16.56 17.92 2.02
N ALA A 409 -17.42 18.77 2.56
CA ALA A 409 -18.86 18.48 2.67
C ALA A 409 -19.56 18.23 1.31
N ASP A 410 -19.06 18.86 0.25
CA ASP A 410 -19.50 18.82 -1.14
C ASP A 410 -19.03 17.57 -1.92
N GLU A 411 -18.04 16.82 -1.44
CA GLU A 411 -17.55 15.60 -2.10
C GLU A 411 -18.50 14.39 -1.86
N ASP A 412 -18.76 13.58 -2.90
CA ASP A 412 -19.66 12.41 -2.82
C ASP A 412 -19.21 11.41 -1.74
N PRO A 413 -20.05 11.12 -0.71
CA PRO A 413 -19.77 10.10 0.30
C PRO A 413 -19.49 8.69 -0.25
N ALA A 414 -19.95 8.35 -1.47
CA ALA A 414 -19.74 7.04 -2.05
C ALA A 414 -18.28 6.75 -2.42
N SER A 415 -17.51 7.78 -2.79
CA SER A 415 -16.11 7.69 -3.19
C SER A 415 -15.16 7.25 -2.06
N PHE A 416 -15.59 7.38 -0.80
CA PHE A 416 -14.77 7.12 0.39
C PHE A 416 -15.19 5.86 1.16
N ARG A 417 -15.96 4.95 0.54
CA ARG A 417 -16.47 3.73 1.19
C ARG A 417 -15.35 2.73 1.52
N VAL A 418 -15.37 2.23 2.76
CA VAL A 418 -14.49 1.13 3.20
C VAL A 418 -14.84 -0.16 2.43
N THR A 419 -13.83 -0.85 1.93
CA THR A 419 -13.93 -2.09 1.16
C THR A 419 -13.53 -3.31 2.01
N ARG A 420 -13.80 -4.52 1.50
CA ARG A 420 -13.34 -5.75 2.16
C ARG A 420 -11.82 -5.91 2.21
N LEU A 421 -11.10 -5.31 1.26
CA LEU A 421 -9.63 -5.40 1.16
C LEU A 421 -8.89 -4.55 2.20
N ASP A 422 -9.59 -3.71 2.97
CA ASP A 422 -8.99 -2.86 4.00
C ASP A 422 -9.05 -3.50 5.39
N TRP A 423 -10.03 -4.39 5.58
CA TRP A 423 -10.13 -5.27 6.74
C TRP A 423 -9.21 -6.50 6.65
N TYR A 424 -8.56 -6.71 5.49
CA TYR A 424 -7.69 -7.86 5.27
C TYR A 424 -6.53 -7.96 6.28
N PRO A 425 -5.80 -6.87 6.62
CA PRO A 425 -4.76 -6.93 7.64
C PRO A 425 -5.30 -7.27 9.04
N VAL A 426 -6.50 -6.80 9.38
CA VAL A 426 -7.17 -7.12 10.65
C VAL A 426 -7.47 -8.63 10.71
N GLY A 427 -8.03 -9.19 9.64
CA GLY A 427 -8.31 -10.63 9.54
C GLY A 427 -7.04 -11.48 9.55
N ALA A 428 -5.98 -11.07 8.85
CA ALA A 428 -4.68 -11.75 8.86
C ALA A 428 -4.05 -11.76 10.26
N MET A 429 -4.08 -10.61 10.96
CA MET A 429 -3.59 -10.50 12.34
C MET A 429 -4.46 -11.32 13.31
N ALA A 430 -5.78 -11.35 13.15
CA ALA A 430 -6.68 -12.15 14.00
C ALA A 430 -6.45 -13.66 13.85
N ILE A 431 -6.14 -14.14 12.63
CA ILE A 431 -5.78 -15.55 12.41
C ILE A 431 -4.41 -15.87 13.02
N GLY A 432 -3.42 -14.98 12.87
CA GLY A 432 -2.14 -15.14 13.56
C GLY A 432 -2.28 -15.14 15.08
N LEU A 433 -3.11 -14.25 15.63
CA LEU A 433 -3.42 -14.18 17.06
C LEU A 433 -4.07 -15.48 17.57
N LEU A 434 -4.97 -16.08 16.78
CA LEU A 434 -5.53 -17.41 17.08
C LEU A 434 -4.42 -18.48 17.15
N VAL A 435 -3.49 -18.48 16.20
CA VAL A 435 -2.32 -19.37 16.25
C VAL A 435 -1.44 -19.10 17.49
N THR A 436 -1.22 -17.84 17.86
CA THR A 436 -0.52 -17.47 19.11
C THR A 436 -1.19 -18.07 20.33
N VAL A 437 -2.52 -17.99 20.43
CA VAL A 437 -3.29 -18.59 21.54
C VAL A 437 -3.20 -20.12 21.50
N THR A 438 -3.44 -20.76 20.35
CA THR A 438 -3.44 -22.23 20.26
C THR A 438 -2.06 -22.84 20.55
N VAL A 439 -1.00 -22.30 19.96
CA VAL A 439 0.37 -22.78 20.22
C VAL A 439 0.81 -22.41 21.63
N GLY A 440 0.48 -21.20 22.11
CA GLY A 440 0.76 -20.78 23.49
C GLY A 440 0.12 -21.72 24.52
N LEU A 441 -1.16 -22.01 24.41
CA LEU A 441 -1.87 -22.95 25.31
C LEU A 441 -1.29 -24.37 25.26
N ALA A 442 -0.86 -24.84 24.09
CA ALA A 442 -0.29 -26.18 23.94
C ALA A 442 1.17 -26.29 24.45
N ALA A 443 1.97 -25.24 24.29
CA ALA A 443 3.41 -25.25 24.59
C ALA A 443 3.73 -24.78 26.02
N THR A 444 2.99 -23.82 26.56
CA THR A 444 3.25 -23.20 27.88
C THR A 444 3.31 -24.20 29.03
N PRO A 445 2.42 -25.22 29.14
CA PRO A 445 2.50 -26.21 30.22
C PRO A 445 3.78 -27.06 30.23
N ARG A 446 4.49 -27.15 29.10
CA ARG A 446 5.73 -27.95 28.95
C ARG A 446 7.00 -27.12 28.94
N TYR A 447 6.93 -25.90 28.39
CA TYR A 447 8.11 -25.06 28.10
C TYR A 447 8.06 -23.69 28.81
N GLY A 448 7.07 -23.44 29.67
CA GLY A 448 6.90 -22.19 30.40
C GLY A 448 6.88 -20.96 29.47
N GLY A 449 7.66 -19.93 29.82
CA GLY A 449 7.77 -18.70 29.03
C GLY A 449 8.28 -18.91 27.60
N LEU A 450 9.10 -19.96 27.35
CA LEU A 450 9.54 -20.29 25.99
C LEU A 450 8.38 -20.79 25.12
N GLY A 451 7.38 -21.44 25.71
CA GLY A 451 6.15 -21.84 25.01
C GLY A 451 5.32 -20.64 24.55
N LEU A 452 5.26 -19.58 25.36
CA LEU A 452 4.60 -18.32 24.99
C LEU A 452 5.35 -17.61 23.86
N ALA A 453 6.68 -17.51 23.97
CA ALA A 453 7.51 -16.92 22.93
C ALA A 453 7.41 -17.67 21.59
N ALA A 454 7.34 -19.01 21.63
CA ALA A 454 7.14 -19.85 20.45
C ALA A 454 5.75 -19.65 19.82
N GLY A 455 4.71 -19.52 20.65
CA GLY A 455 3.36 -19.20 20.19
C GLY A 455 3.31 -17.85 19.46
N ASN A 456 3.93 -16.82 20.04
CA ASN A 456 4.03 -15.50 19.42
C ASN A 456 4.76 -15.56 18.07
N ALA A 457 5.95 -16.20 18.03
CA ALA A 457 6.71 -16.38 16.78
C ALA A 457 5.89 -17.09 15.68
N ALA A 458 5.14 -18.15 16.03
CA ALA A 458 4.28 -18.87 15.10
C ALA A 458 3.11 -18.02 14.56
N GLY A 459 2.43 -17.26 15.43
CA GLY A 459 1.30 -16.41 15.04
C GLY A 459 1.70 -15.21 14.19
N ILE A 460 2.82 -14.56 14.52
CA ILE A 460 3.40 -13.47 13.73
C ILE A 460 3.89 -13.97 12.36
N THR A 461 4.53 -15.14 12.32
CA THR A 461 4.92 -15.79 11.04
C THR A 461 3.69 -16.12 10.17
N THR A 462 2.62 -16.64 10.77
CA THR A 462 1.35 -16.88 10.09
C THR A 462 0.76 -15.59 9.51
N THR A 463 0.75 -14.50 10.29
CA THR A 463 0.26 -13.19 9.83
C THR A 463 1.07 -12.66 8.65
N ALA A 464 2.41 -12.76 8.69
CA ALA A 464 3.27 -12.32 7.59
C ALA A 464 2.96 -13.07 6.29
N GLY A 465 2.82 -14.41 6.35
CA GLY A 465 2.44 -15.23 5.19
C GLY A 465 1.07 -14.88 4.63
N LEU A 466 0.09 -14.58 5.50
CA LEU A 466 -1.24 -14.12 5.08
C LEU A 466 -1.19 -12.73 4.43
N LEU A 467 -0.47 -11.76 5.00
CA LEU A 467 -0.31 -10.43 4.40
C LEU A 467 0.38 -10.48 3.04
N LEU A 468 1.42 -11.31 2.88
CA LEU A 468 2.08 -11.57 1.60
C LEU A 468 1.10 -12.09 0.54
N ARG A 469 0.25 -13.06 0.90
CA ARG A 469 -0.83 -13.55 0.04
C ARG A 469 -1.86 -12.46 -0.28
N GLY A 470 -2.16 -11.57 0.65
CA GLY A 470 -3.10 -10.47 0.45
C GLY A 470 -2.60 -9.39 -0.52
N LEU A 471 -1.28 -9.17 -0.64
CA LEU A 471 -0.72 -8.25 -1.63
C LEU A 471 -1.02 -8.72 -3.06
N LEU A 472 -0.94 -10.04 -3.30
CA LEU A 472 -1.38 -10.67 -4.57
C LEU A 472 -2.87 -10.41 -4.84
N LEU A 473 -3.71 -10.43 -3.80
CA LEU A 473 -5.16 -10.13 -3.93
C LEU A 473 -5.47 -8.65 -4.21
N ARG A 474 -4.51 -7.73 -3.96
CA ARG A 474 -4.59 -6.32 -4.39
C ARG A 474 -4.04 -6.06 -5.80
N GLY A 475 -3.57 -7.08 -6.51
CA GLY A 475 -3.01 -6.94 -7.86
C GLY A 475 -1.50 -6.65 -7.90
N ILE A 476 -0.82 -6.59 -6.75
CA ILE A 476 0.64 -6.53 -6.70
C ILE A 476 1.16 -7.96 -6.90
N ALA A 477 1.31 -8.37 -8.16
CA ALA A 477 1.73 -9.71 -8.54
C ALA A 477 3.23 -9.93 -8.30
N LEU A 478 3.60 -10.22 -7.05
CA LEU A 478 4.99 -10.51 -6.66
C LEU A 478 5.54 -11.75 -7.38
N ARG A 479 6.80 -11.70 -7.80
CA ARG A 479 7.59 -12.80 -8.38
C ARG A 479 7.97 -13.80 -7.29
N VAL A 480 6.99 -14.57 -6.82
CA VAL A 480 7.12 -15.49 -5.67
C VAL A 480 8.38 -16.38 -5.71
N PRO A 481 8.76 -17.03 -6.84
CA PRO A 481 10.00 -17.83 -6.87
C PRO A 481 11.27 -17.00 -6.64
N LYS A 482 11.36 -15.80 -7.22
CA LYS A 482 12.49 -14.87 -7.05
C LYS A 482 12.61 -14.43 -5.59
N VAL A 483 11.49 -14.05 -4.97
CA VAL A 483 11.44 -13.65 -3.56
C VAL A 483 11.84 -14.82 -2.65
N ILE A 484 11.26 -16.01 -2.83
CA ILE A 484 11.60 -17.18 -2.00
C ILE A 484 13.09 -17.55 -2.13
N THR A 485 13.64 -17.54 -3.35
CA THR A 485 15.06 -17.86 -3.59
C THR A 485 16.00 -16.81 -2.98
N GLY A 486 15.66 -15.52 -3.04
CA GLY A 486 16.42 -14.48 -2.33
C GLY A 486 16.38 -14.69 -0.82
N GLN A 487 15.19 -14.96 -0.26
CA GLN A 487 15.00 -15.14 1.18
C GLN A 487 15.69 -16.40 1.73
N SER A 488 15.70 -17.51 0.98
CA SER A 488 16.40 -18.74 1.41
C SER A 488 17.92 -18.57 1.42
N ARG A 489 18.50 -17.82 0.48
CA ARG A 489 19.93 -17.46 0.47
C ARG A 489 20.31 -16.60 1.68
N LEU A 490 19.49 -15.58 1.98
CA LEU A 490 19.70 -14.72 3.16
C LEU A 490 19.57 -15.52 4.46
N LEU A 491 18.60 -16.44 4.56
CA LEU A 491 18.41 -17.31 5.71
C LEU A 491 19.59 -18.28 5.91
N ALA A 492 20.09 -18.89 4.83
CA ALA A 492 21.27 -19.76 4.89
C ALA A 492 22.52 -18.99 5.38
N ALA A 493 22.73 -17.76 4.89
CA ALA A 493 23.80 -16.89 5.38
C ALA A 493 23.60 -16.51 6.87
N ALA A 494 22.37 -16.27 7.30
CA ALA A 494 22.04 -15.97 8.71
C ALA A 494 22.34 -17.16 9.64
N VAL A 495 21.97 -18.38 9.24
CA VAL A 495 22.22 -19.60 10.01
C VAL A 495 23.72 -19.87 10.14
N GLY A 496 24.48 -19.76 9.04
CA GLY A 496 25.94 -19.91 9.07
C GLY A 496 26.62 -18.84 9.93
N ALA A 497 26.21 -17.58 9.79
CA ALA A 497 26.72 -16.47 10.60
C ALA A 497 26.41 -16.65 12.09
N ALA A 498 25.20 -17.09 12.45
CA ALA A 498 24.82 -17.36 13.84
C ALA A 498 25.64 -18.51 14.45
N ALA A 499 25.90 -19.58 13.69
CA ALA A 499 26.70 -20.71 14.15
C ALA A 499 28.16 -20.31 14.43
N VAL A 500 28.82 -19.62 13.50
CA VAL A 500 30.21 -19.15 13.69
C VAL A 500 30.28 -18.05 14.75
N GLY A 501 29.28 -17.16 14.80
CA GLY A 501 29.16 -16.13 15.84
C GLY A 501 29.02 -16.71 17.25
N TYR A 502 28.27 -17.80 17.42
CA TYR A 502 28.11 -18.48 18.70
C TYR A 502 29.42 -19.11 19.20
N LEU A 503 30.21 -19.70 18.29
CA LEU A 503 31.55 -20.19 18.61
C LEU A 503 32.50 -19.05 18.99
N ALA A 504 32.39 -17.90 18.32
CA ALA A 504 33.24 -16.72 18.56
C ALA A 504 32.91 -15.98 19.87
N ASP A 505 31.63 -15.90 20.24
CA ASP A 505 31.15 -15.37 21.53
C ASP A 505 31.76 -16.16 22.71
N GLY A 506 31.83 -17.49 22.59
CA GLY A 506 32.44 -18.39 23.58
C GLY A 506 33.97 -18.29 23.74
N LEU A 507 34.68 -17.50 22.94
CA LEU A 507 36.14 -17.34 23.03
C LEU A 507 36.59 -16.45 24.20
N THR A 508 35.70 -15.67 24.81
CA THR A 508 36.06 -14.74 25.89
C THR A 508 35.04 -14.74 27.02
N ALA A 509 35.51 -14.68 28.27
CA ALA A 509 34.63 -14.61 29.45
C ALA A 509 34.05 -13.20 29.72
N SER A 510 34.50 -12.16 29.01
CA SER A 510 34.00 -10.78 29.20
C SER A 510 32.79 -10.53 28.31
N PRO A 511 31.60 -10.21 28.86
CA PRO A 511 30.39 -9.99 28.05
C PRO A 511 30.54 -8.90 26.98
N LEU A 512 31.37 -7.88 27.25
CA LEU A 512 31.67 -6.82 26.28
C LEU A 512 32.49 -7.35 25.10
N LEU A 513 33.58 -8.08 25.36
CA LEU A 513 34.44 -8.63 24.31
C LEU A 513 33.70 -9.73 23.53
N ALA A 514 32.97 -10.61 24.21
CA ALA A 514 32.16 -11.66 23.59
C ALA A 514 31.12 -11.06 22.62
N THR A 515 30.37 -10.04 23.07
CA THR A 515 29.40 -9.32 22.23
C THR A 515 30.05 -8.64 21.03
N LEU A 516 31.22 -8.01 21.19
CA LEU A 516 31.94 -7.32 20.11
C LEU A 516 32.54 -8.29 19.09
N VAL A 517 33.20 -9.35 19.56
CA VAL A 517 33.83 -10.39 18.73
C VAL A 517 32.76 -11.19 18.00
N GLY A 518 31.76 -11.71 18.71
CA GLY A 518 30.62 -12.42 18.13
C GLY A 518 29.84 -11.55 17.14
N GLY A 519 29.58 -10.28 17.47
CA GLY A 519 28.91 -9.32 16.58
C GLY A 519 29.68 -9.01 15.29
N LEU A 520 31.00 -8.79 15.39
CA LEU A 520 31.86 -8.58 14.22
C LEU A 520 31.93 -9.85 13.36
N THR A 521 32.08 -11.02 13.99
CA THR A 521 32.09 -12.31 13.29
C THR A 521 30.77 -12.57 12.55
N VAL A 522 29.61 -12.34 13.19
CA VAL A 522 28.30 -12.46 12.52
C VAL A 522 28.22 -11.54 11.31
N LEU A 523 28.64 -10.28 11.42
CA LEU A 523 28.59 -9.32 10.33
C LEU A 523 29.47 -9.75 9.14
N LEU A 524 30.71 -10.17 9.41
CA LEU A 524 31.67 -10.59 8.39
C LEU A 524 31.25 -11.91 7.72
N VAL A 525 30.83 -12.91 8.50
CA VAL A 525 30.40 -14.21 7.98
C VAL A 525 29.08 -14.07 7.20
N PHE A 526 28.14 -13.25 7.65
CA PHE A 526 26.91 -12.98 6.91
C PHE A 526 27.18 -12.29 5.57
N ALA A 527 28.11 -11.32 5.54
CA ALA A 527 28.54 -10.67 4.31
C ALA A 527 29.24 -11.66 3.35
N GLY A 528 30.15 -12.50 3.87
CA GLY A 528 30.85 -13.53 3.11
C GLY A 528 29.92 -14.59 2.53
N LEU A 529 29.11 -15.25 3.36
CA LEU A 529 28.15 -16.25 2.91
C LEU A 529 27.06 -15.65 2.01
N GLY A 530 26.57 -14.46 2.34
CA GLY A 530 25.58 -13.75 1.53
C GLY A 530 26.09 -13.40 0.12
N THR A 531 27.36 -13.00 -0.02
CA THR A 531 27.98 -12.78 -1.33
C THR A 531 28.23 -14.09 -2.08
N ALA A 532 28.70 -15.14 -1.40
CA ALA A 532 28.93 -16.47 -1.98
C ALA A 532 27.65 -17.13 -2.49
N PHE A 533 26.54 -17.03 -1.74
CA PHE A 533 25.23 -17.53 -2.17
C PHE A 533 24.52 -16.63 -3.20
N GLY A 534 25.13 -15.51 -3.60
CA GLY A 534 24.56 -14.62 -4.60
C GLY A 534 23.30 -13.89 -4.14
N ALA A 535 23.26 -13.43 -2.88
CA ALA A 535 22.24 -12.50 -2.40
C ALA A 535 22.55 -11.08 -2.93
N ALA A 536 21.71 -10.59 -3.84
CA ALA A 536 21.90 -9.30 -4.52
C ALA A 536 21.84 -8.11 -3.54
N GLU A 537 21.04 -8.27 -2.48
CA GLU A 537 20.81 -7.34 -1.37
C GLU A 537 22.10 -7.05 -0.59
N ILE A 538 23.01 -8.02 -0.53
CA ILE A 538 24.30 -7.96 0.19
C ILE A 538 25.43 -7.59 -0.79
N ARG A 539 25.47 -8.25 -1.95
CA ARG A 539 26.55 -8.09 -2.94
C ARG A 539 26.60 -6.68 -3.55
N GLY A 540 25.45 -6.07 -3.85
CA GLY A 540 25.38 -4.72 -4.43
C GLY A 540 26.02 -3.65 -3.53
N PRO A 541 25.56 -3.49 -2.27
CA PRO A 541 26.13 -2.52 -1.33
C PRO A 541 27.62 -2.74 -1.02
N LEU A 542 28.07 -3.99 -0.89
CA LEU A 542 29.48 -4.29 -0.60
C LEU A 542 30.40 -3.92 -1.77
N LEU A 543 30.05 -4.29 -3.00
CA LEU A 543 30.82 -3.91 -4.18
C LEU A 543 30.83 -2.39 -4.40
N GLY A 544 29.68 -1.72 -4.20
CA GLY A 544 29.60 -0.25 -4.26
C GLY A 544 30.38 0.46 -3.15
N GLY A 545 30.54 -0.17 -1.98
CA GLY A 545 31.38 0.30 -0.89
C GLY A 545 32.87 0.15 -1.22
N LEU A 546 33.29 -1.04 -1.63
CA LEU A 546 34.67 -1.31 -2.05
C LEU A 546 35.13 -0.43 -3.22
N ALA A 547 34.24 -0.17 -4.20
CA ALA A 547 34.50 0.72 -5.32
C ALA A 547 34.71 2.21 -4.91
N ARG A 548 34.32 2.61 -3.69
CA ARG A 548 34.62 3.94 -3.14
C ARG A 548 35.98 4.02 -2.43
N PHE A 549 36.60 2.87 -2.13
CA PHE A 549 37.92 2.79 -1.48
C PHE A 549 39.02 2.30 -2.43
N GLY A 550 38.67 1.68 -3.56
CA GLY A 550 39.62 1.49 -4.67
C GLY A 550 40.02 2.83 -5.30
N PRO A 551 41.20 2.92 -5.94
CA PRO A 551 41.59 4.11 -6.71
C PRO A 551 40.60 4.29 -7.87
N GLY A 552 39.69 5.26 -7.73
CA GLY A 552 38.68 5.53 -8.75
C GLY A 552 39.35 5.83 -10.10
N PRO A 553 38.75 5.41 -11.23
CA PRO A 553 39.27 5.76 -12.53
C PRO A 553 39.33 7.28 -12.64
N ARG A 554 40.55 7.82 -12.83
CA ARG A 554 40.75 9.25 -13.06
C ARG A 554 39.84 9.66 -14.23
N PRO A 555 39.03 10.73 -14.11
CA PRO A 555 38.31 11.24 -15.26
C PRO A 555 39.34 11.56 -16.33
N ARG A 556 39.20 10.95 -17.52
CA ARG A 556 40.00 11.34 -18.67
C ARG A 556 39.64 12.77 -18.99
N ALA A 557 40.55 13.70 -18.73
CA ALA A 557 40.48 15.02 -19.31
C ALA A 557 40.61 14.86 -20.82
N GLU A 558 39.54 15.15 -21.56
CA GLU A 558 39.65 15.33 -23.00
C GLU A 558 40.53 16.57 -23.26
N PRO A 559 41.46 16.51 -24.21
CA PRO A 559 42.30 17.65 -24.54
C PRO A 559 41.46 18.74 -25.20
N VAL A 560 41.41 19.92 -24.58
CA VAL A 560 40.81 21.12 -25.17
C VAL A 560 41.68 21.55 -26.35
N GLY A 561 41.26 21.22 -27.57
CA GLY A 561 41.81 21.76 -28.80
C GLY A 561 41.36 23.21 -29.03
N PRO A 562 42.17 24.05 -29.69
CA PRO A 562 41.83 25.45 -29.93
C PRO A 562 40.66 25.60 -30.91
N GLY A 563 39.85 26.63 -30.72
CA GLY A 563 38.58 26.77 -31.42
C GLY A 563 38.69 27.12 -32.91
N THR A 564 37.74 26.61 -33.69
CA THR A 564 37.39 27.09 -35.03
C THR A 564 35.90 27.38 -35.08
N ALA A 565 35.53 28.60 -35.50
CA ALA A 565 34.14 29.02 -35.57
C ALA A 565 33.37 28.30 -36.70
N GLY A 566 32.09 28.00 -36.45
CA GLY A 566 31.14 27.46 -37.43
C GLY A 566 29.75 28.11 -37.25
N PRO A 567 28.96 28.29 -38.33
CA PRO A 567 27.79 29.18 -38.34
C PRO A 567 26.54 28.57 -37.67
N PRO A 568 25.53 29.40 -37.32
CA PRO A 568 24.33 28.94 -36.60
C PRO A 568 23.41 28.09 -37.49
N ALA A 569 22.93 26.98 -36.94
CA ALA A 569 21.98 26.09 -37.60
C ALA A 569 20.54 26.66 -37.56
N SER A 570 19.96 26.88 -38.73
CA SER A 570 18.53 27.14 -38.91
C SER A 570 17.70 25.86 -38.73
N GLY A 571 16.58 25.96 -38.02
CA GLY A 571 15.62 24.86 -37.89
C GLY A 571 14.73 24.70 -39.13
N PRO A 572 14.39 23.48 -39.56
CA PRO A 572 13.49 23.26 -40.70
C PRO A 572 12.01 23.30 -40.28
N THR A 573 11.30 24.33 -40.72
CA THR A 573 9.83 24.36 -40.77
C THR A 573 9.34 23.73 -42.07
N HIS A 574 8.75 22.53 -42.02
CA HIS A 574 8.10 21.94 -43.19
C HIS A 574 6.64 22.40 -43.31
N HIS A 575 6.43 23.43 -44.12
CA HIS A 575 5.11 23.77 -44.67
C HIS A 575 4.72 22.77 -45.76
N LEU A 576 3.55 22.14 -45.61
CA LEU A 576 2.90 21.40 -46.69
C LEU A 576 2.27 22.38 -47.68
N ARG A 577 2.61 22.25 -48.97
CA ARG A 577 2.06 23.02 -50.08
C ARG A 577 1.27 22.06 -50.99
N PRO A 578 0.02 22.35 -51.37
CA PRO A 578 -0.78 21.42 -52.17
C PRO A 578 -0.36 21.46 -53.65
N LEU A 579 -0.30 20.28 -54.28
CA LEU A 579 -0.14 20.16 -55.73
C LEU A 579 -1.50 20.25 -56.43
N LYS A 580 -1.59 21.08 -57.47
CA LYS A 580 -2.70 21.10 -58.44
C LYS A 580 -2.29 20.33 -59.70
N GLY A 581 -3.21 19.54 -60.25
CA GLY A 581 -3.09 18.91 -61.57
C GLY A 581 -4.47 18.48 -62.09
N SER A 582 -4.77 18.80 -63.35
CA SER A 582 -6.06 18.62 -64.05
C SER A 582 -5.78 18.13 -65.48
N CYS A 583 -6.68 17.49 -66.25
CA CYS A 583 -8.14 17.28 -66.22
C CYS A 583 -8.43 16.07 -67.17
N PRO A 584 -9.59 15.86 -67.84
CA PRO A 584 -11.00 16.24 -67.61
C PRO A 584 -12.02 15.06 -67.81
N MET A 585 -13.33 15.37 -67.71
CA MET A 585 -14.52 14.57 -68.15
C MET A 585 -14.78 13.25 -67.38
N ASP A 586 -16.02 12.76 -67.20
CA ASP A 586 -17.26 13.04 -67.94
C ASP A 586 -18.52 13.18 -67.04
N VAL A 587 -19.63 13.60 -67.62
CA VAL A 587 -20.92 13.87 -66.95
C VAL A 587 -21.97 12.86 -67.44
N ASP A 588 -22.62 12.09 -66.56
CA ASP A 588 -24.09 12.02 -66.45
C ASP A 588 -24.63 10.95 -65.47
N SER A 589 -25.95 11.01 -65.24
CA SER A 589 -26.84 9.97 -64.69
C SER A 589 -27.11 9.97 -63.18
N ALA A 590 -28.02 10.86 -62.78
CA ALA A 590 -28.78 10.71 -61.53
C ALA A 590 -29.82 9.58 -61.65
N GLN A 591 -29.89 8.69 -60.64
CA GLN A 591 -31.11 7.89 -60.39
C GLN A 591 -31.49 7.87 -58.91
N GLN A 592 -32.68 8.43 -58.64
CA GLN A 592 -33.32 8.42 -57.34
C GLN A 592 -33.91 7.04 -57.06
N LEU A 593 -33.70 6.48 -55.85
CA LEU A 593 -34.50 5.36 -55.35
C LEU A 593 -34.88 5.51 -53.87
N ARG A 594 -35.88 6.37 -53.70
CA ARG A 594 -37.04 6.26 -52.78
C ARG A 594 -36.87 5.39 -51.51
N LEU A 595 -36.86 6.08 -50.38
CA LEU A 595 -37.31 5.52 -49.09
C LEU A 595 -38.80 5.10 -49.18
N PRO A 596 -39.19 3.87 -48.78
CA PRO A 596 -40.58 3.51 -48.53
C PRO A 596 -41.02 3.99 -47.14
N ALA A 597 -42.28 4.40 -47.04
CA ALA A 597 -42.87 4.95 -45.83
C ALA A 597 -43.23 3.89 -44.76
N GLN A 598 -43.63 4.41 -43.59
CA GLN A 598 -44.15 3.65 -42.45
C GLN A 598 -45.38 2.80 -42.84
N ALA A 599 -45.41 1.55 -42.37
CA ALA A 599 -46.62 0.71 -42.32
C ALA A 599 -46.79 0.13 -40.91
N SER A 600 -48.02 0.00 -40.43
CA SER A 600 -48.31 -0.15 -39.00
C SER A 600 -48.53 -1.61 -38.54
N ALA A 601 -48.29 -1.81 -37.24
CA ALA A 601 -49.00 -2.75 -36.37
C ALA A 601 -49.18 -4.24 -36.78
N GLY A 602 -48.10 -5.02 -36.73
CA GLY A 602 -48.15 -6.48 -36.56
C GLY A 602 -47.85 -6.91 -35.11
N ARG A 603 -48.85 -6.99 -34.22
CA ARG A 603 -48.65 -7.17 -32.76
C ARG A 603 -48.36 -8.63 -32.35
N THR A 604 -47.23 -9.20 -32.78
CA THR A 604 -46.76 -10.51 -32.31
C THR A 604 -46.11 -10.42 -30.93
N LYS A 605 -46.59 -11.24 -29.98
CA LYS A 605 -46.03 -11.34 -28.62
C LYS A 605 -44.65 -12.02 -28.64
N ARG A 606 -43.57 -11.27 -28.94
CA ARG A 606 -42.20 -11.73 -28.59
C ARG A 606 -42.12 -11.91 -27.08
N ARG A 607 -41.87 -13.15 -26.62
CA ARG A 607 -41.61 -13.48 -25.22
C ARG A 607 -40.46 -12.62 -24.68
N ALA A 608 -40.77 -11.64 -23.84
CA ALA A 608 -39.80 -10.80 -23.17
C ALA A 608 -39.12 -11.57 -22.01
N GLY A 609 -38.22 -12.50 -22.33
CA GLY A 609 -37.58 -13.36 -21.33
C GLY A 609 -36.28 -14.02 -21.79
N SER A 610 -35.15 -13.29 -21.68
CA SER A 610 -33.80 -13.86 -21.50
C SER A 610 -32.66 -12.81 -21.37
N GLY A 611 -32.79 -11.64 -22.00
CA GLY A 611 -31.63 -10.78 -22.37
C GLY A 611 -30.85 -9.98 -21.29
N ARG A 612 -30.75 -10.42 -20.02
CA ARG A 612 -30.22 -9.59 -18.90
C ARG A 612 -28.88 -9.97 -18.24
N SER A 613 -28.19 -11.04 -18.64
CA SER A 613 -26.80 -11.35 -18.23
C SER A 613 -25.77 -10.47 -18.97
N ALA A 614 -24.49 -10.42 -18.58
CA ALA A 614 -23.46 -9.88 -19.48
C ALA A 614 -23.13 -10.90 -20.59
N PRO A 615 -22.60 -10.48 -21.75
CA PRO A 615 -22.00 -11.43 -22.69
C PRO A 615 -20.71 -12.00 -22.09
N TRP A 616 -20.48 -13.32 -22.23
CA TRP A 616 -19.21 -13.91 -21.80
C TRP A 616 -18.14 -13.66 -22.86
N ILE A 617 -17.18 -12.80 -22.54
CA ILE A 617 -16.06 -12.41 -23.40
C ILE A 617 -14.75 -12.86 -22.74
N LEU A 618 -13.89 -13.48 -23.53
CA LEU A 618 -12.53 -13.88 -23.18
C LEU A 618 -11.52 -12.88 -23.75
N MET A 619 -10.54 -12.50 -22.94
CA MET A 619 -9.52 -11.50 -23.26
C MET A 619 -8.14 -12.14 -23.25
N TYR A 620 -7.54 -12.17 -24.44
CA TYR A 620 -6.16 -12.55 -24.73
C TYR A 620 -5.37 -11.28 -25.10
N HIS A 621 -4.05 -11.36 -25.09
CA HIS A 621 -3.18 -10.28 -25.56
C HIS A 621 -2.22 -10.86 -26.61
N SER A 622 -1.22 -11.65 -26.18
CA SER A 622 -0.22 -12.27 -27.06
C SER A 622 -0.37 -13.79 -27.12
N VAL A 623 -0.09 -14.39 -28.29
CA VAL A 623 0.02 -15.85 -28.48
C VAL A 623 1.39 -16.16 -29.08
N ALA A 624 2.36 -16.55 -28.26
CA ALA A 624 3.74 -16.82 -28.66
C ALA A 624 4.44 -17.75 -27.65
N GLU A 625 5.54 -18.39 -28.07
CA GLU A 625 6.49 -18.95 -27.10
C GLU A 625 7.36 -17.82 -26.53
N GLU A 626 7.52 -17.80 -25.22
CA GLU A 626 8.20 -16.71 -24.50
C GLU A 626 8.77 -17.23 -23.17
N GLU A 627 10.09 -17.08 -22.97
CA GLU A 627 10.75 -17.53 -21.73
C GLU A 627 10.46 -16.58 -20.55
N GLU A 628 10.40 -15.27 -20.81
CA GLU A 628 10.13 -14.24 -19.80
C GLU A 628 8.86 -13.45 -20.12
N ASP A 629 7.74 -13.81 -19.48
CA ASP A 629 6.50 -13.04 -19.51
C ASP A 629 6.19 -12.40 -18.14
N PRO A 630 6.77 -11.22 -17.83
CA PRO A 630 6.64 -10.57 -16.52
C PRO A 630 5.23 -10.01 -16.25
N TYR A 631 4.39 -9.93 -17.28
CA TYR A 631 3.02 -9.40 -17.21
C TYR A 631 1.95 -10.50 -17.31
N LEU A 632 2.37 -11.74 -17.63
CA LEU A 632 1.53 -12.91 -17.87
C LEU A 632 0.57 -12.72 -19.07
N LEU A 633 0.91 -11.87 -20.03
CA LEU A 633 0.02 -11.51 -21.16
C LEU A 633 0.10 -12.50 -22.33
N THR A 634 1.10 -13.38 -22.33
CA THR A 634 1.39 -14.34 -23.40
C THR A 634 0.77 -15.70 -23.09
N VAL A 635 0.27 -16.36 -24.13
CA VAL A 635 -0.22 -17.74 -24.10
C VAL A 635 0.60 -18.56 -25.11
N SER A 636 1.15 -19.70 -24.69
CA SER A 636 1.84 -20.60 -25.63
C SER A 636 0.88 -21.05 -26.74
N PRO A 637 1.30 -21.18 -28.01
CA PRO A 637 0.45 -21.67 -29.09
C PRO A 637 -0.22 -23.02 -28.77
N GLU A 638 0.49 -23.94 -28.12
CA GLU A 638 -0.07 -25.21 -27.65
C GLU A 638 -1.22 -25.02 -26.66
N ARG A 639 -1.04 -24.13 -25.67
CA ARG A 639 -2.08 -23.81 -24.70
C ARG A 639 -3.28 -23.15 -25.37
N PHE A 640 -3.04 -22.21 -26.28
CA PHE A 640 -4.10 -21.50 -27.00
C PHE A 640 -4.95 -22.49 -27.83
N ALA A 641 -4.31 -23.39 -28.57
CA ALA A 641 -4.98 -24.48 -29.29
C ALA A 641 -5.81 -25.36 -28.33
N ALA A 642 -5.24 -25.78 -27.20
CA ALA A 642 -5.98 -26.56 -26.19
C ALA A 642 -7.19 -25.82 -25.59
N GLN A 643 -7.13 -24.48 -25.49
CA GLN A 643 -8.23 -23.63 -25.04
C GLN A 643 -9.33 -23.50 -26.10
N MET A 644 -8.97 -23.34 -27.38
CA MET A 644 -9.92 -23.30 -28.50
C MET A 644 -10.61 -24.65 -28.70
N ALA A 645 -9.84 -25.75 -28.70
CA ALA A 645 -10.37 -27.12 -28.74
C ALA A 645 -11.28 -27.44 -27.54
N TRP A 646 -11.08 -26.79 -26.38
CA TRP A 646 -12.00 -26.92 -25.24
C TRP A 646 -13.31 -26.12 -25.43
N LEU A 647 -13.25 -24.93 -26.04
CA LEU A 647 -14.47 -24.18 -26.41
C LEU A 647 -15.29 -25.00 -27.41
N HIS A 648 -14.66 -25.43 -28.51
CA HIS A 648 -15.33 -26.21 -29.57
C HIS A 648 -15.98 -27.48 -29.01
N ARG A 649 -15.22 -28.35 -28.32
CA ARG A 649 -15.76 -29.59 -27.70
C ARG A 649 -16.83 -29.37 -26.64
N THR A 650 -16.99 -28.16 -26.10
CA THR A 650 -18.06 -27.84 -25.15
C THR A 650 -19.26 -27.13 -25.79
N GLY A 651 -19.38 -27.21 -27.12
CA GLY A 651 -20.48 -26.65 -27.90
C GLY A 651 -20.49 -25.13 -27.90
N ARG A 652 -19.31 -24.51 -28.05
CA ARG A 652 -19.14 -23.04 -28.10
C ARG A 652 -18.42 -22.61 -29.35
N ARG A 653 -18.91 -21.53 -29.96
CA ARG A 653 -18.26 -20.85 -31.07
C ARG A 653 -17.60 -19.57 -30.57
N GLY A 654 -16.30 -19.42 -30.79
CA GLY A 654 -15.59 -18.16 -30.61
C GLY A 654 -15.97 -17.19 -31.72
N VAL A 655 -16.35 -15.96 -31.35
CA VAL A 655 -16.78 -14.93 -32.31
C VAL A 655 -16.27 -13.55 -31.92
N SER A 656 -16.26 -12.62 -32.89
CA SER A 656 -16.04 -11.20 -32.64
C SER A 656 -17.09 -10.62 -31.68
N VAL A 657 -16.76 -9.56 -30.94
CA VAL A 657 -17.68 -8.90 -30.01
C VAL A 657 -18.83 -8.21 -30.75
N ARG A 658 -18.60 -7.61 -31.93
CA ARG A 658 -19.68 -7.13 -32.82
C ARG A 658 -20.67 -8.23 -33.19
N GLU A 659 -20.18 -9.41 -33.61
CA GLU A 659 -21.03 -10.55 -33.92
C GLU A 659 -21.82 -11.01 -32.68
N LEU A 660 -21.14 -11.15 -31.53
CA LEU A 660 -21.75 -11.55 -30.27
C LEU A 660 -22.88 -10.61 -29.83
N LEU A 661 -22.67 -9.30 -29.94
CA LEU A 661 -23.67 -8.29 -29.57
C LEU A 661 -24.86 -8.27 -30.55
N ARG A 662 -24.61 -8.47 -31.85
CA ARG A 662 -25.66 -8.61 -32.87
C ARG A 662 -26.52 -9.85 -32.62
N ALA A 663 -25.91 -11.03 -32.55
CA ALA A 663 -26.59 -12.29 -32.26
C ALA A 663 -27.35 -12.22 -30.91
N ARG A 664 -26.85 -11.45 -29.95
CA ARG A 664 -27.53 -11.23 -28.67
C ARG A 664 -28.78 -10.34 -28.79
N ALA A 665 -28.78 -9.33 -29.67
CA ALA A 665 -29.96 -8.53 -29.95
C ALA A 665 -31.04 -9.33 -30.71
N GLU A 666 -30.60 -10.24 -31.58
CA GLU A 666 -31.44 -11.17 -32.35
C GLU A 666 -31.98 -12.31 -31.45
N GLY A 667 -31.24 -12.70 -30.40
CA GLY A 667 -31.61 -13.74 -29.43
C GLY A 667 -30.93 -15.10 -29.65
N THR A 668 -29.96 -15.17 -30.56
CA THR A 668 -29.27 -16.38 -31.04
C THR A 668 -27.93 -16.66 -30.36
N ALA A 669 -27.40 -15.74 -29.54
CA ALA A 669 -26.07 -15.83 -28.91
C ALA A 669 -25.86 -16.94 -27.83
N GLY A 670 -26.76 -17.92 -27.70
CA GLY A 670 -26.77 -18.89 -26.59
C GLY A 670 -25.52 -19.77 -26.44
N GLN A 671 -24.81 -20.02 -27.54
CA GLN A 671 -23.56 -20.82 -27.59
C GLN A 671 -22.32 -19.98 -27.97
N LEU A 672 -22.48 -18.67 -28.17
CA LEU A 672 -21.39 -17.81 -28.62
C LEU A 672 -20.55 -17.30 -27.44
N VAL A 673 -19.25 -17.12 -27.68
CA VAL A 673 -18.29 -16.54 -26.74
C VAL A 673 -17.48 -15.48 -27.47
N GLY A 674 -17.40 -14.27 -26.89
CA GLY A 674 -16.58 -13.21 -27.48
C GLY A 674 -15.11 -13.52 -27.30
N LEU A 675 -14.31 -13.44 -28.36
CA LEU A 675 -12.86 -13.53 -28.30
C LEU A 675 -12.27 -12.15 -28.61
N THR A 676 -11.42 -11.65 -27.73
CA THR A 676 -10.72 -10.37 -27.89
C THR A 676 -9.22 -10.56 -27.75
N PHE A 677 -8.46 -9.91 -28.64
CA PHE A 677 -7.01 -9.77 -28.59
C PHE A 677 -6.70 -8.28 -28.48
N ASP A 678 -6.08 -7.91 -27.37
CA ASP A 678 -5.78 -6.53 -27.04
C ASP A 678 -4.35 -6.17 -27.50
N ASP A 679 -3.94 -4.90 -27.31
CA ASP A 679 -2.62 -4.34 -27.62
C ASP A 679 -2.19 -4.33 -29.11
N GLY A 680 -2.71 -5.23 -29.95
CA GLY A 680 -2.41 -5.27 -31.39
C GLY A 680 -1.08 -5.95 -31.75
N TYR A 681 -0.65 -6.95 -30.97
CA TYR A 681 0.56 -7.73 -31.26
C TYR A 681 0.48 -8.48 -32.60
N ALA A 682 1.57 -8.45 -33.38
CA ALA A 682 1.67 -9.15 -34.66
C ALA A 682 1.59 -10.69 -34.53
N ASP A 683 1.86 -11.22 -33.34
CA ASP A 683 1.74 -12.64 -33.04
C ASP A 683 0.29 -13.17 -33.13
N PHE A 684 -0.72 -12.30 -33.02
CA PHE A 684 -2.12 -12.63 -33.28
C PHE A 684 -2.32 -13.17 -34.72
N ALA A 685 -1.81 -12.43 -35.71
CA ALA A 685 -1.91 -12.84 -37.12
C ALA A 685 -1.09 -14.11 -37.41
N ARG A 686 0.06 -14.26 -36.74
CA ARG A 686 0.99 -15.38 -36.96
C ARG A 686 0.54 -16.71 -36.34
N TYR A 687 0.01 -16.69 -35.11
CA TYR A 687 -0.24 -17.90 -34.33
C TYR A 687 -1.72 -18.09 -33.92
N ALA A 688 -2.44 -17.00 -33.60
CA ALA A 688 -3.84 -17.13 -33.16
C ALA A 688 -4.81 -17.33 -34.33
N VAL A 689 -4.64 -16.57 -35.42
CA VAL A 689 -5.52 -16.63 -36.61
C VAL A 689 -5.61 -18.03 -37.24
N PRO A 690 -4.50 -18.78 -37.48
CA PRO A 690 -4.57 -20.13 -38.03
C PRO A 690 -5.37 -21.11 -37.16
N VAL A 691 -5.14 -21.08 -35.84
CA VAL A 691 -5.85 -21.92 -34.87
C VAL A 691 -7.33 -21.56 -34.80
N LEU A 692 -7.68 -20.28 -34.85
CA LEU A 692 -9.09 -19.84 -34.86
C LEU A 692 -9.81 -20.28 -36.14
N HIS A 693 -9.12 -20.24 -37.29
CA HIS A 693 -9.66 -20.68 -38.57
C HIS A 693 -9.99 -22.19 -38.58
N GLU A 694 -9.15 -23.03 -37.98
CA GLU A 694 -9.37 -24.48 -37.82
C GLU A 694 -10.74 -24.80 -37.19
N TYR A 695 -11.17 -24.01 -36.20
CA TYR A 695 -12.44 -24.21 -35.49
C TYR A 695 -13.61 -23.38 -36.06
N GLY A 696 -13.40 -22.64 -37.16
CA GLY A 696 -14.40 -21.71 -37.72
C GLY A 696 -14.78 -20.57 -36.77
N PHE A 697 -13.82 -20.10 -35.97
CA PHE A 697 -13.99 -19.03 -34.99
C PHE A 697 -13.53 -17.68 -35.55
N THR A 698 -14.14 -16.60 -35.05
CA THR A 698 -13.71 -15.21 -35.31
C THR A 698 -13.37 -14.51 -33.99
N ALA A 699 -12.73 -13.35 -34.08
CA ALA A 699 -12.33 -12.55 -32.92
C ALA A 699 -12.32 -11.05 -33.25
N THR A 700 -12.22 -10.23 -32.21
CA THR A 700 -11.94 -8.79 -32.32
C THR A 700 -10.48 -8.54 -31.95
N ALA A 701 -9.71 -7.88 -32.83
CA ALA A 701 -8.37 -7.40 -32.55
C ALA A 701 -8.45 -5.89 -32.25
N TYR A 702 -8.08 -5.47 -31.04
CA TYR A 702 -7.97 -4.07 -30.67
C TYR A 702 -6.55 -3.58 -30.89
N VAL A 703 -6.38 -2.58 -31.75
CA VAL A 703 -5.09 -2.09 -32.21
C VAL A 703 -4.84 -0.63 -31.81
N VAL A 704 -3.57 -0.25 -31.76
CA VAL A 704 -3.11 1.11 -31.39
C VAL A 704 -2.58 1.82 -32.65
N PRO A 705 -3.40 2.64 -33.35
CA PRO A 705 -3.05 3.19 -34.66
C PRO A 705 -1.74 3.99 -34.75
N ASP A 706 -1.38 4.80 -33.75
CA ASP A 706 -0.11 5.58 -33.78
C ASP A 706 1.15 4.69 -33.69
N LEU A 707 1.00 3.42 -33.31
CA LEU A 707 2.08 2.47 -32.99
C LEU A 707 2.09 1.25 -33.92
N LEU A 708 1.34 1.28 -35.03
CA LEU A 708 1.35 0.20 -36.02
C LEU A 708 2.73 0.03 -36.66
N GLY A 709 3.20 -1.22 -36.73
CA GLY A 709 4.55 -1.55 -37.21
C GLY A 709 5.70 -1.12 -36.29
N THR A 710 5.42 -0.66 -35.06
CA THR A 710 6.44 -0.45 -34.02
C THR A 710 6.46 -1.58 -33.00
N GLU A 711 7.28 -1.47 -31.96
CA GLU A 711 7.27 -2.38 -30.81
C GLU A 711 6.39 -1.85 -29.67
N ASN A 712 6.00 -2.72 -28.74
CA ASN A 712 5.31 -2.41 -27.50
C ASN A 712 6.16 -1.60 -26.49
N GLY A 713 6.50 -0.35 -26.82
CA GLY A 713 7.34 0.52 -26.00
C GLY A 713 6.78 0.83 -24.60
N TRP A 714 5.48 0.63 -24.37
CA TRP A 714 4.84 0.75 -23.05
C TRP A 714 5.21 -0.39 -22.08
N ASP A 715 5.64 -1.53 -22.61
CA ASP A 715 5.99 -2.73 -21.85
C ASP A 715 7.49 -2.79 -21.55
N VAL A 716 7.94 -1.85 -20.73
CA VAL A 716 9.37 -1.56 -20.49
C VAL A 716 10.20 -2.79 -20.10
N GLU A 717 9.67 -3.71 -19.29
CA GLU A 717 10.36 -4.96 -18.88
C GLU A 717 9.91 -6.20 -19.66
N GLY A 718 8.88 -6.09 -20.50
CA GLY A 718 8.37 -7.22 -21.28
C GLY A 718 9.28 -7.52 -22.48
N PRO A 719 9.10 -8.69 -23.11
CA PRO A 719 9.68 -8.94 -24.42
C PRO A 719 9.21 -7.85 -25.39
N ARG A 720 10.14 -7.36 -26.22
CA ARG A 720 9.80 -6.44 -27.30
C ARG A 720 9.04 -7.21 -28.36
N LYS A 721 7.71 -7.07 -28.35
CA LYS A 721 6.81 -7.68 -29.30
C LYS A 721 6.48 -6.66 -30.38
N GLN A 722 6.63 -7.08 -31.62
CA GLN A 722 6.22 -6.32 -32.80
C GLN A 722 4.69 -6.18 -32.82
N LEU A 723 4.22 -4.98 -33.13
CA LEU A 723 2.80 -4.66 -33.31
C LEU A 723 2.42 -4.85 -34.78
N LEU A 724 1.15 -5.11 -35.04
CA LEU A 724 0.62 -5.30 -36.39
C LEU A 724 1.01 -4.11 -37.29
N THR A 725 1.46 -4.39 -38.51
CA THR A 725 1.70 -3.34 -39.51
C THR A 725 0.39 -2.83 -40.12
N LEU A 726 0.44 -1.69 -40.79
CA LEU A 726 -0.69 -1.14 -41.57
C LEU A 726 -1.26 -2.18 -42.55
N ASP A 727 -0.38 -2.88 -43.27
CA ASP A 727 -0.75 -3.94 -44.22
C ASP A 727 -1.45 -5.11 -43.51
N GLN A 728 -0.88 -5.60 -42.40
CA GLN A 728 -1.47 -6.70 -41.63
C GLN A 728 -2.85 -6.35 -41.06
N VAL A 729 -3.07 -5.12 -40.58
CA VAL A 729 -4.41 -4.67 -40.13
C VAL A 729 -5.39 -4.64 -41.30
N THR A 730 -4.94 -4.17 -42.47
CA THR A 730 -5.77 -4.12 -43.68
C THR A 730 -6.10 -5.51 -44.22
N GLU A 731 -5.15 -6.44 -44.20
CA GLU A 731 -5.35 -7.85 -44.56
C GLU A 731 -6.32 -8.56 -43.61
N LEU A 732 -6.17 -8.38 -42.29
CA LEU A 732 -7.10 -8.90 -41.30
C LEU A 732 -8.52 -8.35 -41.51
N ALA A 733 -8.67 -7.05 -41.77
CA ALA A 733 -9.97 -6.45 -42.07
C ALA A 733 -10.60 -7.03 -43.34
N ARG A 734 -9.82 -7.19 -44.42
CA ARG A 734 -10.26 -7.81 -45.69
C ARG A 734 -10.64 -9.28 -45.52
N ALA A 735 -9.94 -10.01 -44.66
CA ALA A 735 -10.26 -11.39 -44.28
C ALA A 735 -11.45 -11.51 -43.30
N GLY A 736 -12.12 -10.39 -42.98
CA GLY A 736 -13.36 -10.37 -42.20
C GLY A 736 -13.19 -10.33 -40.67
N TRP A 737 -11.96 -10.18 -40.16
CA TRP A 737 -11.71 -9.98 -38.73
C TRP A 737 -12.24 -8.62 -38.27
N GLU A 738 -12.73 -8.54 -37.03
CA GLU A 738 -13.16 -7.24 -36.48
C GLU A 738 -11.95 -6.48 -35.95
N ILE A 739 -11.62 -5.36 -36.58
CA ILE A 739 -10.65 -4.39 -36.05
C ILE A 739 -11.37 -3.39 -35.12
N GLY A 740 -10.86 -3.22 -33.93
CA GLY A 740 -11.31 -2.25 -32.93
C GLY A 740 -10.19 -1.32 -32.48
N SER A 741 -10.53 -0.21 -31.82
CA SER A 741 -9.55 0.72 -31.25
C SER A 741 -9.12 0.32 -29.84
N HIS A 742 -7.82 0.44 -29.55
CA HIS A 742 -7.26 0.39 -28.20
C HIS A 742 -6.73 1.76 -27.73
N GLY A 743 -7.43 2.84 -28.09
CA GLY A 743 -6.92 4.20 -27.92
C GLY A 743 -5.90 4.57 -29.00
N LEU A 744 -5.52 5.85 -29.07
CA LEU A 744 -4.62 6.35 -30.11
C LEU A 744 -3.17 5.87 -29.89
N GLY A 745 -2.69 5.98 -28.64
CA GLY A 745 -1.29 5.69 -28.25
C GLY A 745 -1.15 4.98 -26.90
N HIS A 746 -2.01 3.99 -26.62
CA HIS A 746 -1.98 3.12 -25.42
C HIS A 746 -1.92 3.85 -24.05
N GLN A 747 -2.63 4.97 -23.93
CA GLN A 747 -2.67 5.76 -22.69
C GLN A 747 -3.82 5.32 -21.77
N ALA A 748 -3.60 5.35 -20.45
CA ALA A 748 -4.69 5.16 -19.50
C ALA A 748 -5.64 6.38 -19.54
N LEU A 749 -6.92 6.15 -19.88
CA LEU A 749 -7.91 7.23 -20.05
C LEU A 749 -8.34 7.94 -18.74
N PRO A 750 -8.53 7.26 -17.58
CA PRO A 750 -9.08 7.92 -16.40
C PRO A 750 -8.26 9.10 -15.89
N GLY A 751 -8.94 10.21 -15.60
CA GLY A 751 -8.31 11.46 -15.16
C GLY A 751 -7.62 12.28 -16.26
N LEU A 752 -7.65 11.86 -17.53
CA LEU A 752 -7.18 12.71 -18.64
C LEU A 752 -8.11 13.92 -18.87
N PRO A 753 -7.56 15.09 -19.26
CA PRO A 753 -8.32 16.22 -19.77
C PRO A 753 -9.24 15.85 -20.96
N ALA A 754 -10.35 16.58 -21.11
CA ALA A 754 -11.38 16.26 -22.11
C ALA A 754 -10.90 16.33 -23.57
N ASP A 755 -9.96 17.23 -23.88
CA ASP A 755 -9.26 17.31 -25.16
C ASP A 755 -8.40 16.05 -25.41
N ARG A 756 -7.66 15.58 -24.40
CA ARG A 756 -6.84 14.36 -24.50
C ARG A 756 -7.70 13.10 -24.59
N LEU A 757 -8.81 13.03 -23.87
CA LEU A 757 -9.81 11.98 -24.04
C LEU A 757 -10.36 11.96 -25.46
N ALA A 758 -10.72 13.12 -26.03
CA ALA A 758 -11.22 13.21 -27.39
C ALA A 758 -10.18 12.75 -28.43
N VAL A 759 -8.91 13.11 -28.28
CA VAL A 759 -7.82 12.63 -29.15
C VAL A 759 -7.65 11.11 -29.04
N GLN A 760 -7.59 10.57 -27.82
CA GLN A 760 -7.43 9.12 -27.61
C GLN A 760 -8.63 8.30 -28.12
N THR A 761 -9.83 8.88 -28.26
CA THR A 761 -11.02 8.15 -28.73
C THR A 761 -11.41 8.45 -30.17
N ARG A 762 -11.59 9.72 -30.57
CA ARG A 762 -12.06 10.13 -31.91
C ARG A 762 -11.00 9.96 -32.98
N GLU A 763 -9.80 10.50 -32.77
CA GLU A 763 -8.74 10.40 -33.78
C GLU A 763 -8.28 8.93 -33.95
N SER A 764 -8.25 8.16 -32.85
CA SER A 764 -8.01 6.71 -32.93
C SER A 764 -9.05 5.98 -33.78
N ARG A 765 -10.33 6.33 -33.63
CA ARG A 765 -11.40 5.78 -34.47
C ARG A 765 -11.18 6.13 -35.93
N ARG A 766 -10.98 7.43 -36.19
CA ARG A 766 -10.83 7.99 -37.52
C ARG A 766 -9.64 7.39 -38.27
N ALA A 767 -8.47 7.32 -37.65
CA ALA A 767 -7.28 6.73 -38.25
C ALA A 767 -7.48 5.27 -38.66
N LEU A 768 -8.21 4.49 -37.84
CA LEU A 768 -8.54 3.10 -38.18
C LEU A 768 -9.64 2.99 -39.24
N GLU A 769 -10.65 3.87 -39.26
CA GLU A 769 -11.68 3.90 -40.30
C GLU A 769 -11.10 4.31 -41.68
N GLU A 770 -10.16 5.27 -41.70
CA GLU A 770 -9.39 5.66 -42.88
C GLU A 770 -8.48 4.51 -43.38
N LEU A 771 -7.88 3.73 -42.46
CA LEU A 771 -7.01 2.58 -42.79
C LEU A 771 -7.78 1.38 -43.36
N ILE A 772 -8.89 0.98 -42.73
CA ILE A 772 -9.62 -0.25 -43.13
C ILE A 772 -10.71 -0.01 -44.18
N GLY A 773 -11.04 1.25 -44.48
CA GLY A 773 -12.09 1.62 -45.44
C GLY A 773 -13.51 1.27 -44.96
N GLY A 774 -13.73 1.21 -43.64
CA GLY A 774 -14.99 0.73 -43.05
C GLY A 774 -15.14 1.09 -41.57
N PRO A 775 -16.34 0.91 -40.99
CA PRO A 775 -16.66 1.43 -39.66
C PRO A 775 -15.98 0.65 -38.51
N VAL A 776 -15.37 1.39 -37.58
CA VAL A 776 -14.71 0.86 -36.38
C VAL A 776 -15.67 0.96 -35.21
N THR A 777 -16.35 -0.15 -34.92
CA THR A 777 -17.49 -0.20 -33.99
C THR A 777 -17.11 -0.45 -32.53
N GLY A 778 -15.93 -1.04 -32.27
CA GLY A 778 -15.50 -1.46 -30.94
C GLY A 778 -14.33 -0.65 -30.38
N PHE A 779 -14.40 -0.33 -29.09
CA PHE A 779 -13.29 0.25 -28.33
C PHE A 779 -12.89 -0.65 -27.16
N CYS A 780 -11.61 -0.66 -26.80
CA CYS A 780 -11.10 -1.29 -25.59
C CYS A 780 -10.27 -0.29 -24.79
N TYR A 781 -10.52 -0.16 -23.48
CA TYR A 781 -9.74 0.75 -22.61
C TYR A 781 -8.35 0.16 -22.31
N PRO A 782 -7.24 0.87 -22.63
CA PRO A 782 -5.90 0.49 -22.18
C PRO A 782 -5.85 0.24 -20.67
N TYR A 783 -5.12 -0.82 -20.28
CA TYR A 783 -5.03 -1.33 -18.91
C TYR A 783 -6.39 -1.71 -18.28
N GLY A 784 -7.48 -1.72 -19.05
CA GLY A 784 -8.85 -1.92 -18.59
C GLY A 784 -9.41 -0.83 -17.66
N ALA A 785 -8.74 0.33 -17.58
CA ALA A 785 -9.06 1.40 -16.65
C ALA A 785 -10.18 2.30 -17.19
N VAL A 786 -11.25 2.51 -16.42
CA VAL A 786 -12.43 3.25 -16.85
C VAL A 786 -13.03 4.11 -15.73
N ASP A 787 -13.37 5.35 -16.07
CA ASP A 787 -14.21 6.25 -15.28
C ASP A 787 -15.41 6.74 -16.10
N LEU A 788 -16.25 7.59 -15.52
CA LEU A 788 -17.45 8.11 -16.20
C LEU A 788 -17.10 9.03 -17.38
N ALA A 789 -16.03 9.82 -17.28
CA ALA A 789 -15.60 10.76 -18.31
C ALA A 789 -15.07 10.02 -19.54
N ALA A 790 -14.22 9.00 -19.34
CA ALA A 790 -13.76 8.10 -20.38
C ALA A 790 -14.93 7.37 -21.05
N THR A 791 -15.92 6.89 -20.27
CA THR A 791 -17.11 6.23 -20.80
C THR A 791 -17.93 7.15 -21.70
N HIS A 792 -18.07 8.44 -21.33
CA HIS A 792 -18.72 9.43 -22.19
C HIS A 792 -17.88 9.76 -23.43
N ALA A 793 -16.57 9.96 -23.30
CA ALA A 793 -15.70 10.27 -24.44
C ALA A 793 -15.68 9.16 -25.51
N VAL A 794 -15.76 7.88 -25.11
CA VAL A 794 -15.89 6.75 -26.03
C VAL A 794 -17.27 6.73 -26.70
N ARG A 795 -18.35 6.96 -25.95
CA ARG A 795 -19.70 7.08 -26.52
C ARG A 795 -19.80 8.25 -27.52
N ASP A 796 -19.26 9.40 -27.16
CA ASP A 796 -19.34 10.63 -27.96
C ASP A 796 -18.40 10.60 -29.17
N ALA A 797 -17.40 9.72 -29.18
CA ALA A 797 -16.64 9.34 -30.38
C ALA A 797 -17.41 8.42 -31.35
N GLY A 798 -18.60 7.95 -30.95
CA GLY A 798 -19.52 7.21 -31.81
C GLY A 798 -19.19 5.72 -31.99
N TYR A 799 -18.36 5.13 -31.11
CA TYR A 799 -18.24 3.68 -31.04
C TYR A 799 -19.59 3.05 -30.65
N ASP A 800 -19.86 1.84 -31.13
CA ASP A 800 -21.09 1.10 -30.81
C ASP A 800 -21.03 0.44 -29.44
N TYR A 801 -19.85 0.04 -28.98
CA TYR A 801 -19.64 -0.62 -27.70
C TYR A 801 -18.20 -0.43 -27.21
N ALA A 802 -17.96 -0.70 -25.92
CA ALA A 802 -16.61 -0.72 -25.41
C ALA A 802 -16.36 -1.76 -24.31
N CYS A 803 -15.13 -2.26 -24.25
CA CYS A 803 -14.70 -3.39 -23.43
C CYS A 803 -13.75 -2.96 -22.29
N ALA A 804 -14.04 -3.43 -21.08
CA ALA A 804 -13.28 -3.20 -19.84
C ALA A 804 -13.01 -4.54 -19.12
N ILE A 805 -12.32 -4.51 -17.98
CA ILE A 805 -11.96 -5.74 -17.24
C ILE A 805 -12.98 -6.13 -16.16
N ALA A 806 -13.41 -5.18 -15.31
CA ALA A 806 -14.16 -5.50 -14.10
C ALA A 806 -15.68 -5.23 -14.21
N HIS A 807 -16.48 -6.06 -13.52
CA HIS A 807 -17.87 -5.68 -13.23
C HIS A 807 -17.87 -4.59 -12.13
N GLY A 808 -18.53 -3.47 -12.40
CA GLY A 808 -18.58 -2.29 -11.53
C GLY A 808 -19.86 -1.47 -11.73
N GLY A 809 -19.92 -0.28 -11.15
CA GLY A 809 -21.09 0.61 -11.29
C GLY A 809 -21.33 1.12 -12.71
N LEU A 810 -20.28 1.16 -13.54
CA LEU A 810 -20.32 1.59 -14.93
C LEU A 810 -20.62 0.45 -15.93
N THR A 811 -20.75 -0.79 -15.47
CA THR A 811 -20.91 -1.96 -16.37
C THR A 811 -22.16 -1.82 -17.24
N GLY A 812 -21.93 -1.79 -18.56
CA GLY A 812 -22.94 -1.54 -19.57
C GLY A 812 -22.36 -1.65 -20.98
N ARG A 813 -23.07 -1.13 -21.99
CA ARG A 813 -22.68 -1.24 -23.41
C ARG A 813 -21.28 -0.61 -23.72
N TYR A 814 -20.89 0.41 -22.97
CA TYR A 814 -19.59 1.10 -23.08
C TYR A 814 -18.57 0.70 -21.99
N ALA A 815 -18.84 -0.38 -21.26
CA ALA A 815 -17.92 -0.99 -20.29
C ALA A 815 -18.29 -2.47 -20.08
N LEU A 816 -18.23 -3.24 -21.17
CA LEU A 816 -18.50 -4.67 -21.18
C LEU A 816 -17.40 -5.41 -20.39
N PRO A 817 -17.75 -6.23 -19.38
CA PRO A 817 -16.77 -6.92 -18.55
C PRO A 817 -16.19 -8.12 -19.30
N ARG A 818 -14.91 -8.40 -19.07
CA ARG A 818 -14.20 -9.50 -19.76
C ARG A 818 -13.49 -10.43 -18.78
N SER A 819 -13.31 -11.68 -19.21
CA SER A 819 -12.51 -12.67 -18.51
C SER A 819 -11.14 -12.76 -19.16
N TYR A 820 -10.13 -12.14 -18.54
CA TYR A 820 -8.72 -12.40 -18.84
C TYR A 820 -8.44 -13.91 -18.94
N VAL A 821 -7.66 -14.33 -19.93
CA VAL A 821 -7.13 -15.70 -20.11
C VAL A 821 -5.62 -15.60 -20.33
N GLY A 822 -4.85 -16.45 -19.66
CA GLY A 822 -3.40 -16.56 -19.84
C GLY A 822 -2.93 -18.01 -19.88
N ASP A 823 -1.63 -18.25 -20.04
CA ASP A 823 -1.08 -19.59 -20.29
C ASP A 823 -1.49 -20.65 -19.23
N ARG A 824 -1.59 -20.24 -17.97
CA ARG A 824 -1.94 -21.14 -16.86
C ARG A 824 -3.41 -21.60 -16.86
N ASP A 825 -4.25 -21.18 -17.81
CA ASP A 825 -5.67 -21.50 -17.86
C ASP A 825 -6.00 -22.74 -18.71
N GLY A 826 -5.87 -23.91 -18.10
CA GLY A 826 -6.44 -25.15 -18.64
C GLY A 826 -7.97 -25.22 -18.49
N ALA A 827 -8.57 -26.27 -19.07
CA ALA A 827 -10.03 -26.52 -19.11
C ALA A 827 -10.76 -26.34 -17.76
N LEU A 828 -10.18 -26.78 -16.64
CA LEU A 828 -10.75 -26.62 -15.31
C LEU A 828 -10.84 -25.14 -14.87
N ARG A 829 -9.82 -24.33 -15.18
CA ARG A 829 -9.84 -22.89 -14.87
C ARG A 829 -10.81 -22.14 -15.77
N LEU A 830 -10.91 -22.49 -17.05
CA LEU A 830 -11.94 -21.91 -17.94
C LEU A 830 -13.37 -22.24 -17.48
N ARG A 831 -13.64 -23.48 -17.03
CA ARG A 831 -14.91 -23.85 -16.37
C ARG A 831 -15.17 -22.99 -15.13
N ALA A 832 -14.18 -22.82 -14.26
CA ALA A 832 -14.31 -21.99 -13.05
C ALA A 832 -14.53 -20.49 -13.38
N LYS A 833 -13.83 -19.95 -14.38
CA LYS A 833 -14.01 -18.56 -14.86
C LYS A 833 -15.43 -18.34 -15.41
N ARG A 834 -15.97 -19.29 -16.18
CA ARG A 834 -17.37 -19.26 -16.66
C ARG A 834 -18.38 -19.26 -15.50
N GLY A 835 -18.23 -20.14 -14.52
CA GLY A 835 -19.09 -20.15 -13.33
C GLY A 835 -19.01 -18.83 -12.54
N ARG A 836 -17.80 -18.29 -12.37
CA ARG A 836 -17.57 -16.99 -11.72
C ARG A 836 -18.24 -15.83 -12.48
N HIS A 837 -18.24 -15.85 -13.81
CA HIS A 837 -18.94 -14.87 -14.64
C HIS A 837 -20.45 -14.91 -14.40
N GLN A 838 -21.06 -16.10 -14.48
CA GLN A 838 -22.49 -16.30 -14.23
C GLN A 838 -22.92 -15.81 -12.83
N VAL A 839 -22.16 -16.14 -11.79
CA VAL A 839 -22.42 -15.66 -10.41
C VAL A 839 -22.30 -14.13 -10.32
N ARG A 840 -21.30 -13.53 -10.96
CA ARG A 840 -21.09 -12.06 -10.97
C ARG A 840 -22.21 -11.31 -11.69
N ASP A 841 -22.73 -11.85 -12.79
CA ASP A 841 -23.87 -11.30 -13.50
C ASP A 841 -25.13 -11.28 -12.65
N VAL A 842 -25.45 -12.41 -12.01
CA VAL A 842 -26.60 -12.53 -11.11
C VAL A 842 -26.50 -11.52 -9.96
N LEU A 843 -25.32 -11.41 -9.33
CA LEU A 843 -25.08 -10.45 -8.25
C LEU A 843 -25.17 -8.99 -8.71
N THR A 844 -24.71 -8.68 -9.93
CA THR A 844 -24.79 -7.33 -10.50
C THR A 844 -26.23 -6.96 -10.85
N ALA A 845 -26.97 -7.89 -11.47
CA ALA A 845 -28.40 -7.73 -11.77
C ALA A 845 -29.25 -7.56 -10.49
N LEU A 846 -28.94 -8.28 -9.41
CA LEU A 846 -29.61 -8.12 -8.11
C LEU A 846 -29.34 -6.74 -7.47
N ARG A 847 -28.15 -6.17 -7.65
CA ARG A 847 -27.82 -4.81 -7.19
C ARG A 847 -28.58 -3.75 -7.97
N ALA A 848 -28.64 -3.88 -9.30
CA ALA A 848 -29.38 -2.97 -10.18
C ALA A 848 -30.92 -3.03 -9.98
N ARG A 849 -31.44 -4.09 -9.34
CA ARG A 849 -32.86 -4.25 -9.05
C ARG A 849 -33.33 -3.67 -7.71
N ARG A 850 -32.44 -3.15 -6.85
CA ARG A 850 -32.88 -2.42 -5.64
C ARG A 850 -33.41 -1.05 -6.07
N PRO A 851 -34.70 -0.74 -5.91
CA PRO A 851 -35.17 0.63 -6.07
C PRO A 851 -34.49 1.48 -5.00
N GLY A 852 -34.06 2.68 -5.37
CA GLY A 852 -33.52 3.60 -4.38
C GLY A 852 -34.56 3.91 -3.30
N ARG A 853 -34.24 3.61 -2.04
CA ARG A 853 -34.78 4.41 -0.92
C ARG A 853 -34.10 5.79 -0.97
N ALA A 854 -34.51 6.58 -1.97
CA ALA A 854 -34.32 8.01 -2.04
C ALA A 854 -35.72 8.61 -1.89
N GLY A 855 -36.16 8.75 -0.63
CA GLY A 855 -37.49 9.21 -0.29
C GLY A 855 -37.39 10.34 0.72
N ARG A 856 -37.65 11.55 0.22
CA ARG A 856 -37.73 12.85 0.93
C ARG A 856 -36.39 13.41 1.44
#